data_AF-A0A366QUA8-F1
#
_entry.id   AF-A0A366QUA8-F1
#
_cell.length_a   1.000
_cell.length_b   1.000
_cell.length_c   1.000
_cell.angle_alpha   90.00
_cell.angle_beta   90.00
_cell.angle_gamma   90.00
#
_symmetry.space_group_name_H-M   'P 1'
#
loop_
_entity.id
_entity.type
_entity.pdbx_description
1 polymer ?
#
loop_
_entity_poly.entity_id
_entity_poly.type
_entity_poly.pdbx_seq_one_letter_code
_entity_poly.pdbx_strand_id
1 'polypeptide(L)'
;MGLHLSSAWSTPRGWRLITVTLIALTLLLVIPLHRLSDDSPGVYGHLTKYLSHEGAAYDVEEGFIANLNETTNEQILKDEEPDRQTTVERISYDTDTPQYTGEEEKEAPKTPEVPEGAQQPEGEQNPSIQDDRIVLEVDHSIENEVAHNEKIYNEAPTEINKSEGIDIKPQGDQVGENKPQQDADQPQSHDDQQKPQSQEDKPQVENVSPNGDDQRPDGIKNPDLSQNQNGQKDGNGIGGTETKAPEVSTTTSIAGVFTPSQTAELDVPSGPLSNWTGVCDGFPNTDGIMLVMKTGATEAFTKLPAHLLTSLQCLDDYLLFSDLDQQIDKYQIYDVLKDVKEDVRKGRKEFDLYKAQNDCPIPQQYCTADMNGKDGWNLDKYKFLHMVEKAWEMRPNKEWYVFAEADTYVFWQNLVWYLRNRVNGTETPYVGSVAMLKGKPFAHGGSGYVIHGDTMKKMVAIPDLAHKYDMMATHECCGDYLMSLAVMETGKKVKQAHPMFNGEKPVTLPFGNNHWCEPLLTMHHMNPEEVSDAWHFEQTRKKKGPVQIREMYHEFWAPKLESQHDEWDNLSDDVCYIGFGPEAQAKASDHQKSRQRKENEKNAVEQHAHRSKEHCAKVCESDGLNISENDYYGLKDDNQRNEMIKRRYNQKRGDKNWNASRRCFQWRYHNNVCCVAKSFKRGKPRKEQKPEEKWTSGWFVQGINDWIDAKGDCTPNWKDPR
;
A
#
# COMPACT_ATOMS: atom_id res chain seq x y z
N MET A 1 -56.16 27.93 20.99
CA MET A 1 -55.82 28.70 22.20
C MET A 1 -54.38 29.17 22.08
N GLY A 2 -54.05 30.41 22.44
CA GLY A 2 -52.66 30.86 22.53
C GLY A 2 -52.15 30.68 23.97
N LEU A 3 -50.99 30.05 24.15
CA LEU A 3 -50.34 29.96 25.46
C LEU A 3 -49.50 31.21 25.72
N HIS A 4 -49.96 32.05 26.64
CA HIS A 4 -49.15 33.15 27.18
C HIS A 4 -48.01 32.58 28.03
N LEU A 5 -46.81 32.47 27.45
CA LEU A 5 -45.59 32.28 28.22
C LEU A 5 -45.27 33.59 28.96
N SER A 6 -45.22 33.51 30.30
CA SER A 6 -45.08 34.67 31.17
C SER A 6 -43.65 35.23 31.17
N SER A 7 -43.51 36.51 31.50
CA SER A 7 -42.27 37.31 31.41
C SER A 7 -41.18 36.99 32.45
N ALA A 8 -41.16 35.77 33.02
CA ALA A 8 -40.15 35.35 34.00
C ALA A 8 -38.76 35.08 33.37
N TRP A 9 -38.75 34.67 32.10
CA TRP A 9 -37.57 34.13 31.40
C TRP A 9 -36.50 35.17 31.04
N SER A 10 -36.83 36.46 31.00
CA SER A 10 -35.88 37.54 30.73
C SER A 10 -35.05 37.99 31.95
N THR A 11 -35.26 37.37 33.13
CA THR A 11 -34.54 37.73 34.35
C THR A 11 -33.20 36.99 34.48
N PRO A 12 -32.18 37.57 35.16
CA PRO A 12 -30.92 36.88 35.45
C PRO A 12 -31.08 35.60 36.28
N ARG A 13 -32.21 35.45 37.00
CA ARG A 13 -32.56 34.21 37.71
C ARG A 13 -33.08 33.13 36.75
N GLY A 14 -33.89 33.49 35.75
CA GLY A 14 -34.33 32.59 34.68
C GLY A 14 -33.14 32.00 33.91
N TRP A 15 -32.19 32.85 33.50
CA TRP A 15 -30.96 32.41 32.85
C TRP A 15 -30.14 31.46 33.72
N ARG A 16 -29.90 31.77 35.01
CA ARG A 16 -29.22 30.84 35.92
C ARG A 16 -29.93 29.50 36.06
N LEU A 17 -31.26 29.49 36.05
CA LEU A 17 -32.03 28.24 36.09
C LEU A 17 -31.78 27.42 34.81
N ILE A 18 -31.84 28.04 33.62
CA ILE A 18 -31.52 27.39 32.34
C ILE A 18 -30.09 26.83 32.34
N THR A 19 -29.09 27.60 32.82
CA THR A 19 -27.69 27.13 32.86
C THR A 19 -27.53 25.93 33.79
N VAL A 20 -28.17 25.94 34.97
CA VAL A 20 -28.12 24.80 35.91
C VAL A 20 -28.85 23.58 35.36
N THR A 21 -30.02 23.76 34.72
CA THR A 21 -30.76 22.66 34.07
C THR A 21 -29.99 22.07 32.90
N LEU A 22 -29.31 22.89 32.08
CA LEU A 22 -28.41 22.42 31.03
C LEU A 22 -27.24 21.64 31.60
N ILE A 23 -26.51 22.19 32.59
CA ILE A 23 -25.37 21.49 33.23
C ILE A 23 -25.82 20.15 33.86
N ALA A 24 -26.99 20.11 34.49
CA ALA A 24 -27.56 18.87 35.03
C ALA A 24 -27.88 17.85 33.93
N LEU A 25 -28.43 18.29 32.79
CA LEU A 25 -28.65 17.44 31.61
C LEU A 25 -27.32 16.94 31.00
N THR A 26 -26.30 17.79 30.88
CA THR A 26 -24.99 17.37 30.38
C THR A 26 -24.37 16.33 31.31
N LEU A 27 -24.44 16.51 32.63
CA LEU A 27 -23.95 15.52 33.60
C LEU A 27 -24.75 14.21 33.54
N LEU A 28 -26.09 14.28 33.41
CA LEU A 28 -26.95 13.09 33.27
C LEU A 28 -26.72 12.31 31.97
N LEU A 29 -26.18 12.94 30.91
CA LEU A 29 -25.84 12.28 29.64
C LEU A 29 -24.37 11.82 29.59
N VAL A 30 -23.45 12.60 30.14
CA VAL A 30 -22.00 12.30 30.11
C VAL A 30 -21.62 11.20 31.11
N ILE A 31 -22.24 11.15 32.31
CA ILE A 31 -21.88 10.12 33.31
C ILE A 31 -22.20 8.69 32.82
N PRO A 32 -23.36 8.40 32.20
CA PRO A 32 -23.61 7.10 31.58
C PRO A 32 -22.68 6.78 30.40
N LEU A 33 -22.35 7.78 29.55
CA LEU A 33 -21.42 7.59 28.44
C LEU A 33 -20.00 7.27 28.92
N HIS A 34 -19.54 7.90 30.00
CA HIS A 34 -18.23 7.60 30.57
C HIS A 34 -18.18 6.18 31.17
N ARG A 35 -19.25 5.74 31.84
CA ARG A 35 -19.37 4.35 32.33
C ARG A 35 -19.40 3.32 31.20
N LEU A 36 -20.11 3.59 30.10
CA LEU A 36 -20.08 2.74 28.91
C LEU A 36 -18.70 2.67 28.24
N SER A 37 -17.86 3.69 28.42
CA SER A 37 -16.45 3.68 27.98
C SER A 37 -15.55 2.87 28.92
N ASP A 38 -15.80 2.90 30.23
CA ASP A 38 -14.99 2.19 31.24
C ASP A 38 -15.32 0.69 31.27
N ASP A 39 -16.60 0.31 31.10
CA ASP A 39 -17.07 -1.08 31.11
C ASP A 39 -16.84 -1.82 29.76
N SER A 40 -16.27 -1.16 28.75
CA SER A 40 -15.95 -1.78 27.45
C SER A 40 -14.61 -1.31 26.83
N PRO A 41 -13.46 -1.51 27.51
CA PRO A 41 -12.15 -1.08 27.03
C PRO A 41 -11.73 -1.77 25.72
N GLY A 42 -12.35 -2.91 25.39
CA GLY A 42 -12.12 -3.61 24.12
C GLY A 42 -12.49 -2.79 22.88
N VAL A 43 -13.65 -2.14 22.85
CA VAL A 43 -14.15 -1.52 21.59
C VAL A 43 -13.28 -0.32 21.19
N TYR A 44 -13.04 0.60 22.12
CA TYR A 44 -12.20 1.78 21.85
C TYR A 44 -10.71 1.46 21.84
N GLY A 45 -10.25 0.51 22.66
CA GLY A 45 -8.87 0.02 22.62
C GLY A 45 -8.53 -0.67 21.30
N HIS A 46 -9.45 -1.47 20.74
CA HIS A 46 -9.28 -2.01 19.39
C HIS A 46 -9.33 -0.89 18.34
N LEU A 47 -10.21 0.10 18.44
CA LEU A 47 -10.28 1.18 17.44
C LEU A 47 -9.00 2.04 17.39
N THR A 48 -8.45 2.43 18.55
CA THR A 48 -7.17 3.15 18.59
C THR A 48 -6.00 2.24 18.22
N LYS A 49 -6.03 0.95 18.57
CA LYS A 49 -4.99 -0.01 18.15
C LYS A 49 -5.05 -0.29 16.63
N TYR A 50 -6.23 -0.30 16.02
CA TYR A 50 -6.42 -0.36 14.55
C TYR A 50 -5.77 0.86 13.88
N LEU A 51 -6.14 2.06 14.32
CA LEU A 51 -5.59 3.32 13.81
C LEU A 51 -4.08 3.49 14.09
N SER A 52 -3.54 2.84 15.13
CA SER A 52 -2.08 2.79 15.37
C SER A 52 -1.36 1.70 14.56
N HIS A 53 -2.04 0.60 14.20
CA HIS A 53 -1.50 -0.38 13.24
C HIS A 53 -1.45 0.22 11.82
N GLU A 54 -2.43 1.04 11.43
CA GLU A 54 -2.31 1.89 10.22
C GLU A 54 -1.27 3.01 10.40
N GLY A 55 -0.97 3.41 11.63
CA GLY A 55 0.11 4.32 11.99
C GLY A 55 1.51 3.74 11.77
N ALA A 56 1.67 2.41 11.79
CA ALA A 56 2.90 1.70 11.43
C ALA A 56 3.11 1.61 9.90
N ALA A 57 2.93 2.74 9.21
CA ALA A 57 3.70 2.98 8.00
C ALA A 57 5.18 3.00 8.42
N TYR A 58 5.88 1.88 8.23
CA TYR A 58 7.28 1.70 8.58
C TYR A 58 8.09 2.90 8.04
N ASP A 59 8.55 3.77 8.94
CA ASP A 59 9.57 4.74 8.57
C ASP A 59 10.81 3.93 8.22
N VAL A 60 11.17 3.99 6.94
CA VAL A 60 12.38 3.38 6.43
C VAL A 60 13.55 4.16 7.04
N GLU A 61 14.07 3.66 8.17
CA GLU A 61 15.32 4.14 8.76
C GLU A 61 16.46 3.96 7.74
N GLU A 62 16.75 5.06 7.05
CA GLU A 62 17.96 5.37 6.27
C GLU A 62 18.63 4.18 5.55
N GLY A 63 17.91 3.55 4.62
CA GLY A 63 18.50 2.48 3.79
C GLY A 63 17.76 2.14 2.49
N PHE A 64 16.44 1.89 2.55
CA PHE A 64 15.69 1.40 1.39
C PHE A 64 15.19 2.53 0.48
N ILE A 65 15.99 2.85 -0.54
CA ILE A 65 15.45 3.40 -1.79
C ILE A 65 15.10 2.22 -2.69
N ALA A 66 13.80 1.98 -2.88
CA ALA A 66 13.34 1.26 -4.06
C ALA A 66 13.75 2.08 -5.30
N ASN A 67 14.75 1.61 -6.04
CA ASN A 67 15.32 2.36 -7.16
C ASN A 67 14.39 2.32 -8.37
N LEU A 68 13.39 3.21 -8.37
CA LEU A 68 12.38 3.39 -9.44
C LEU A 68 12.98 3.91 -10.77
N ASN A 69 14.30 4.17 -10.83
CA ASN A 69 15.05 4.37 -12.06
C ASN A 69 15.45 3.02 -12.67
N GLU A 70 14.70 2.54 -13.66
CA GLU A 70 15.05 1.35 -14.45
C GLU A 70 16.48 1.42 -15.03
N THR A 71 16.95 2.63 -15.39
CA THR A 71 18.27 2.88 -15.99
C THR A 71 19.46 2.52 -15.11
N THR A 72 19.35 2.63 -13.78
CA THR A 72 20.46 2.26 -12.87
C THR A 72 20.50 0.74 -12.66
N ASN A 73 19.33 0.11 -12.55
CA ASN A 73 19.21 -1.33 -12.38
C ASN A 73 19.63 -2.08 -13.65
N GLU A 74 19.34 -1.54 -14.84
CA GLU A 74 19.74 -2.12 -16.13
C GLU A 74 21.25 -2.10 -16.41
N GLN A 75 22.08 -1.39 -15.63
CA GLN A 75 23.54 -1.53 -15.71
C GLN A 75 24.00 -2.71 -14.84
N ILE A 76 23.57 -2.75 -13.57
CA ILE A 76 23.98 -3.78 -12.59
C ILE A 76 23.51 -5.20 -13.00
N LEU A 77 22.41 -5.31 -13.74
CA LEU A 77 21.89 -6.59 -14.23
C LEU A 77 22.57 -7.11 -15.52
N LYS A 78 23.47 -6.35 -16.15
CA LYS A 78 24.07 -6.67 -17.46
C LYS A 78 25.57 -6.99 -17.44
N ASP A 79 26.19 -7.09 -16.26
CA ASP A 79 27.58 -7.53 -16.15
C ASP A 79 27.69 -9.04 -16.44
N GLU A 80 28.03 -9.38 -17.69
CA GLU A 80 28.36 -10.74 -18.16
C GLU A 80 29.73 -11.21 -17.63
N GLU A 81 29.98 -12.53 -17.70
CA GLU A 81 31.18 -13.15 -17.12
C GLU A 81 32.47 -12.76 -17.88
N PRO A 82 33.53 -12.29 -17.19
CA PRO A 82 34.88 -12.25 -17.76
C PRO A 82 35.49 -13.66 -17.78
N ASP A 83 36.15 -13.99 -18.89
CA ASP A 83 36.58 -15.36 -19.22
C ASP A 83 37.65 -15.94 -18.27
N ARG A 84 37.66 -17.26 -18.13
CA ARG A 84 38.34 -17.99 -17.05
C ARG A 84 39.79 -18.34 -17.41
N GLN A 85 40.75 -17.49 -17.06
CA GLN A 85 42.17 -17.87 -17.00
C GLN A 85 42.70 -18.01 -15.57
N THR A 86 43.54 -19.03 -15.38
CA THR A 86 43.93 -19.54 -14.06
C THR A 86 45.24 -18.93 -13.55
N THR A 87 45.18 -18.31 -12.38
CA THR A 87 46.29 -18.27 -11.41
C THR A 87 45.81 -18.86 -10.08
N VAL A 88 46.70 -19.56 -9.38
CA VAL A 88 46.40 -20.23 -8.11
C VAL A 88 47.21 -19.58 -7.01
N GLU A 89 46.54 -18.90 -6.08
CA GLU A 89 47.11 -18.59 -4.77
C GLU A 89 46.26 -19.24 -3.67
N ARG A 90 46.96 -19.87 -2.71
CA ARG A 90 46.36 -20.32 -1.46
C ARG A 90 46.52 -19.20 -0.44
N ILE A 91 45.42 -18.81 0.19
CA ILE A 91 45.47 -18.08 1.47
C ILE A 91 45.02 -19.06 2.55
N SER A 92 45.81 -19.18 3.62
CA SER A 92 45.48 -20.01 4.76
C SER A 92 44.54 -19.24 5.69
N TYR A 93 43.54 -19.93 6.22
CA TYR A 93 42.86 -19.45 7.42
C TYR A 93 43.70 -19.86 8.63
N ASP A 94 43.94 -18.91 9.53
CA ASP A 94 44.52 -19.18 10.84
C ASP A 94 43.43 -18.91 11.88
N THR A 95 43.36 -19.74 12.92
CA THR A 95 42.23 -19.75 13.87
C THR A 95 42.74 -19.54 15.28
N ASP A 96 42.39 -18.42 15.89
CA ASP A 96 42.62 -18.20 17.31
C ASP A 96 41.41 -17.52 17.98
N THR A 97 41.13 -17.90 19.23
CA THR A 97 39.92 -17.50 19.96
C THR A 97 40.26 -17.12 21.39
N PRO A 98 39.90 -15.92 21.86
CA PRO A 98 39.89 -15.59 23.28
C PRO A 98 38.47 -15.72 23.84
N GLN A 99 38.28 -16.58 24.83
CA GLN A 99 37.16 -16.43 25.78
C GLN A 99 37.47 -15.24 26.70
N TYR A 100 36.44 -14.56 27.24
CA TYR A 100 36.58 -13.91 28.53
C TYR A 100 35.28 -13.92 29.35
N THR A 101 35.44 -13.97 30.67
CA THR A 101 34.36 -13.95 31.68
C THR A 101 34.14 -12.52 32.17
N GLY A 102 32.90 -12.11 32.40
CA GLY A 102 32.61 -10.77 32.96
C GLY A 102 32.56 -10.73 34.48
N GLU A 103 32.64 -9.52 35.06
CA GLU A 103 31.89 -9.10 36.25
C GLU A 103 31.93 -7.57 36.45
N GLU A 104 30.97 -7.07 37.25
CA GLU A 104 30.69 -5.70 37.74
C GLU A 104 31.51 -4.45 37.28
N GLU A 105 30.79 -3.39 36.88
CA GLU A 105 31.23 -1.99 37.03
C GLU A 105 30.51 -1.30 38.21
N LYS A 106 31.19 -0.32 38.84
CA LYS A 106 30.65 0.57 39.90
C LYS A 106 31.07 2.03 39.67
N GLU A 107 30.45 2.93 40.41
CA GLU A 107 30.31 4.37 40.10
C GLU A 107 31.60 5.22 40.03
N ALA A 108 31.45 6.40 39.42
CA ALA A 108 32.43 7.49 39.23
C ALA A 108 32.74 8.25 40.59
N PRO A 109 33.38 9.46 40.69
CA PRO A 109 33.65 10.50 39.67
C PRO A 109 34.90 11.43 39.84
N LYS A 110 34.97 12.49 38.99
CA LYS A 110 35.59 13.84 39.14
C LYS A 110 36.96 14.21 38.51
N THR A 111 36.93 15.42 37.92
CA THR A 111 38.01 16.37 37.53
C THR A 111 38.65 17.08 38.76
N PRO A 112 39.80 17.81 38.68
CA PRO A 112 40.15 18.93 37.75
C PRO A 112 41.57 18.78 37.11
N GLU A 113 42.37 19.75 36.63
CA GLU A 113 42.38 21.24 36.66
C GLU A 113 43.25 21.84 35.50
N VAL A 114 43.30 23.17 35.31
CA VAL A 114 44.13 23.87 34.27
C VAL A 114 44.67 25.22 34.77
N PRO A 115 46.00 25.46 34.67
CA PRO A 115 46.58 26.71 34.13
C PRO A 115 47.92 26.48 33.36
N GLU A 116 48.51 27.35 32.51
CA GLU A 116 48.14 28.61 31.83
C GLU A 116 49.13 28.85 30.63
N GLY A 117 48.97 29.93 29.82
CA GLY A 117 50.04 30.42 28.92
C GLY A 117 49.60 31.08 27.60
N ALA A 118 49.82 32.40 27.46
CA ALA A 118 49.53 33.22 26.26
C ALA A 118 50.74 33.25 25.26
N GLN A 119 50.71 33.81 24.03
CA GLN A 119 50.01 34.99 23.49
C GLN A 119 49.65 34.87 21.97
N GLN A 120 48.92 35.89 21.48
CA GLN A 120 48.36 36.14 20.12
C GLN A 120 49.14 37.33 19.45
N PRO A 121 48.78 37.91 18.27
CA PRO A 121 47.80 37.55 17.21
C PRO A 121 48.32 37.78 15.74
N GLU A 122 47.38 37.92 14.79
CA GLU A 122 47.45 38.58 13.45
C GLU A 122 48.00 37.81 12.22
N GLY A 123 47.46 37.99 10.99
CA GLY A 123 46.21 38.69 10.60
C GLY A 123 46.16 39.20 9.15
N GLU A 124 45.30 38.62 8.30
CA GLU A 124 44.87 39.13 6.96
C GLU A 124 46.01 39.36 5.92
N GLN A 125 45.82 39.73 4.63
CA GLN A 125 44.68 39.97 3.71
C GLN A 125 45.19 39.78 2.25
N ASN A 126 44.35 39.50 1.23
CA ASN A 126 44.77 39.73 -0.18
C ASN A 126 43.58 39.81 -1.20
N PRO A 127 43.47 40.84 -2.08
CA PRO A 127 42.36 40.98 -3.05
C PRO A 127 42.75 41.13 -4.55
N SER A 128 41.89 40.58 -5.42
CA SER A 128 41.40 41.07 -6.74
C SER A 128 42.29 41.70 -7.84
N ILE A 129 42.03 41.29 -9.11
CA ILE A 129 41.99 42.12 -10.37
C ILE A 129 43.39 42.52 -10.98
N GLN A 130 43.68 42.58 -12.31
CA GLN A 130 42.89 42.63 -13.57
C GLN A 130 43.60 42.00 -14.83
N ASP A 131 42.85 41.86 -15.95
CA ASP A 131 43.17 41.84 -17.42
C ASP A 131 44.61 41.68 -17.98
N ASP A 132 44.77 40.90 -19.08
CA ASP A 132 44.98 41.48 -20.45
C ASP A 132 44.69 40.47 -21.61
N ARG A 133 44.68 40.93 -22.88
CA ARG A 133 44.13 40.24 -24.09
C ARG A 133 45.13 39.93 -25.22
N ILE A 134 45.01 38.76 -25.88
CA ILE A 134 45.24 38.45 -27.33
C ILE A 134 44.41 37.17 -27.63
N VAL A 135 43.47 36.98 -28.58
CA VAL A 135 43.16 37.43 -29.98
C VAL A 135 43.89 36.66 -31.10
N LEU A 136 43.21 35.70 -31.76
CA LEU A 136 43.17 35.52 -33.24
C LEU A 136 42.18 34.41 -33.68
N GLU A 137 42.00 34.22 -35.00
CA GLU A 137 40.77 33.70 -35.65
C GLU A 137 40.99 32.68 -36.79
N VAL A 138 39.95 31.87 -37.04
CA VAL A 138 39.42 31.39 -38.36
C VAL A 138 40.12 30.23 -39.14
N ASP A 139 39.23 29.52 -39.86
CA ASP A 139 39.33 28.29 -40.67
C ASP A 139 40.47 28.13 -41.68
N HIS A 140 40.74 26.86 -42.05
CA HIS A 140 40.59 26.45 -43.45
C HIS A 140 40.28 24.95 -43.68
N SER A 141 39.38 24.68 -44.62
CA SER A 141 39.10 23.40 -45.29
C SER A 141 39.83 23.31 -46.64
N ILE A 142 40.20 22.11 -47.13
CA ILE A 142 40.37 21.78 -48.57
C ILE A 142 40.15 20.25 -48.79
N GLU A 143 39.70 19.87 -50.00
CA GLU A 143 39.26 18.52 -50.43
C GLU A 143 40.27 17.80 -51.38
N ASN A 144 39.78 16.75 -52.08
CA ASN A 144 40.32 15.90 -53.17
C ASN A 144 40.72 14.45 -52.73
N GLU A 145 40.20 13.32 -53.25
CA GLU A 145 39.78 12.90 -54.64
C GLU A 145 41.02 12.74 -55.57
N VAL A 146 41.27 11.72 -56.43
CA VAL A 146 40.51 10.82 -57.35
C VAL A 146 41.38 9.54 -57.61
N ALA A 147 40.98 8.32 -58.06
CA ALA A 147 39.79 7.45 -57.95
C ALA A 147 40.02 6.09 -58.70
N HIS A 148 39.06 5.14 -58.63
CA HIS A 148 38.70 4.07 -59.62
C HIS A 148 39.53 2.78 -59.87
N ASN A 149 38.80 1.65 -59.93
CA ASN A 149 38.67 0.82 -61.16
C ASN A 149 37.32 0.02 -61.15
N GLU A 150 36.78 -0.39 -62.31
CA GLU A 150 35.36 -0.83 -62.47
C GLU A 150 35.12 -2.28 -62.94
N LYS A 151 33.93 -2.84 -62.63
CA LYS A 151 32.90 -3.45 -63.53
C LYS A 151 31.86 -4.25 -62.72
N ILE A 152 30.57 -3.90 -62.65
CA ILE A 152 29.48 -3.86 -63.67
C ILE A 152 28.96 -5.26 -64.07
N TYR A 153 27.71 -5.56 -63.68
CA TYR A 153 26.59 -5.93 -64.58
C TYR A 153 25.22 -5.80 -63.86
N ASN A 154 24.15 -5.73 -64.66
CA ASN A 154 22.75 -5.43 -64.26
C ASN A 154 22.02 -6.72 -63.76
N GLU A 155 20.72 -6.79 -63.43
CA GLU A 155 19.55 -5.90 -63.59
C GLU A 155 18.42 -6.31 -62.60
N ALA A 156 17.32 -5.55 -62.52
CA ALA A 156 16.11 -5.91 -61.77
C ALA A 156 15.04 -6.60 -62.66
N PRO A 157 14.00 -7.22 -62.08
CA PRO A 157 12.67 -7.05 -62.66
C PRO A 157 11.52 -6.92 -61.64
N THR A 158 10.37 -6.44 -62.12
CA THR A 158 9.12 -6.29 -61.36
C THR A 158 7.92 -6.87 -62.12
N GLU A 159 7.01 -7.51 -61.37
CA GLU A 159 5.53 -7.54 -61.58
C GLU A 159 4.81 -8.43 -62.64
N ILE A 160 3.53 -8.71 -62.32
CA ILE A 160 2.34 -9.08 -63.15
C ILE A 160 2.18 -10.52 -63.73
N ASN A 161 1.27 -11.29 -63.10
CA ASN A 161 0.02 -11.92 -63.64
C ASN A 161 -0.57 -12.91 -62.58
N LYS A 162 -1.87 -13.16 -62.32
CA LYS A 162 -3.12 -13.33 -63.13
C LYS A 162 -3.17 -14.65 -63.94
N SER A 163 -4.29 -15.39 -64.04
CA SER A 163 -5.65 -15.24 -63.46
C SER A 163 -6.47 -16.55 -63.52
N GLU A 164 -7.71 -16.49 -62.99
CA GLU A 164 -8.88 -17.39 -63.21
C GLU A 164 -8.88 -18.80 -62.56
N GLY A 165 -10.02 -19.39 -62.17
CA GLY A 165 -11.37 -18.81 -61.92
C GLY A 165 -12.55 -19.55 -62.55
N ILE A 166 -13.40 -20.21 -61.75
CA ILE A 166 -14.73 -20.72 -62.14
C ILE A 166 -15.74 -20.50 -60.98
N ASP A 167 -16.97 -20.12 -61.32
CA ASP A 167 -18.10 -19.83 -60.42
C ASP A 167 -19.32 -20.68 -60.85
N ILE A 168 -20.12 -21.22 -59.92
CA ILE A 168 -21.44 -21.84 -60.21
C ILE A 168 -22.46 -21.50 -59.11
N LYS A 169 -23.60 -20.99 -59.58
CA LYS A 169 -24.87 -20.66 -58.91
C LYS A 169 -26.01 -21.00 -59.90
N PRO A 170 -27.31 -20.81 -59.58
CA PRO A 170 -28.06 -21.01 -58.32
C PRO A 170 -29.38 -21.81 -58.56
N GLN A 171 -30.24 -21.97 -57.53
CA GLN A 171 -31.74 -22.03 -57.54
C GLN A 171 -32.23 -22.82 -56.29
N GLY A 172 -33.38 -22.52 -55.66
CA GLY A 172 -34.30 -21.38 -55.82
C GLY A 172 -35.38 -21.36 -54.72
N ASP A 173 -35.95 -20.16 -54.48
CA ASP A 173 -37.38 -19.79 -54.35
C ASP A 173 -38.33 -20.59 -53.41
N GLN A 174 -39.24 -20.00 -52.60
CA GLN A 174 -40.12 -18.84 -52.85
C GLN A 174 -40.60 -18.06 -51.58
N VAL A 175 -40.98 -16.78 -51.79
CA VAL A 175 -42.16 -16.01 -51.28
C VAL A 175 -42.62 -16.14 -49.80
N GLY A 176 -42.97 -15.08 -49.03
CA GLY A 176 -42.85 -13.62 -49.23
C GLY A 176 -44.14 -12.79 -49.01
N GLU A 177 -44.17 -11.89 -48.01
CA GLU A 177 -45.13 -10.76 -47.81
C GLU A 177 -44.67 -9.87 -46.62
N ASN A 178 -45.15 -8.63 -46.41
CA ASN A 178 -44.78 -7.41 -47.17
C ASN A 178 -44.81 -6.11 -46.29
N LYS A 179 -44.20 -5.02 -46.80
CA LYS A 179 -44.04 -3.63 -46.26
C LYS A 179 -45.36 -2.79 -46.15
N PRO A 180 -45.42 -1.47 -45.77
CA PRO A 180 -44.39 -0.43 -45.44
C PRO A 180 -44.57 0.23 -44.03
N GLN A 181 -43.85 1.25 -43.50
CA GLN A 181 -42.78 2.22 -43.90
C GLN A 181 -43.20 3.69 -44.27
N GLN A 182 -42.43 4.68 -43.74
CA GLN A 182 -42.20 6.11 -44.15
C GLN A 182 -42.86 7.31 -43.39
N ASP A 183 -41.99 8.08 -42.71
CA ASP A 183 -41.67 9.54 -42.85
C ASP A 183 -42.76 10.64 -42.99
N ALA A 184 -42.71 11.70 -42.15
CA ALA A 184 -42.37 13.10 -42.54
C ALA A 184 -42.69 14.24 -41.50
N ASP A 185 -41.73 15.17 -41.35
CA ASP A 185 -41.83 16.64 -41.13
C ASP A 185 -42.43 17.36 -39.88
N GLN A 186 -42.15 18.68 -39.83
CA GLN A 186 -42.14 19.66 -38.71
C GLN A 186 -43.35 20.66 -38.77
N PRO A 187 -43.61 21.57 -37.77
CA PRO A 187 -42.97 22.91 -37.78
C PRO A 187 -42.89 23.75 -36.45
N GLN A 188 -41.88 24.66 -36.41
CA GLN A 188 -41.86 26.08 -35.94
C GLN A 188 -42.37 26.62 -34.56
N SER A 189 -41.40 27.10 -33.76
CA SER A 189 -41.25 28.42 -33.07
C SER A 189 -42.42 29.36 -32.66
N HIS A 190 -42.37 29.91 -31.42
CA HIS A 190 -41.95 31.32 -31.15
C HIS A 190 -41.76 31.70 -29.65
N ASP A 191 -40.70 32.50 -29.41
CA ASP A 191 -40.32 33.50 -28.37
C ASP A 191 -40.83 33.62 -26.90
N ASP A 192 -39.88 34.14 -26.11
CA ASP A 192 -39.94 35.18 -25.05
C ASP A 192 -40.20 34.92 -23.54
N GLN A 193 -39.07 35.01 -22.80
CA GLN A 193 -38.81 35.93 -21.65
C GLN A 193 -39.40 35.75 -20.21
N GLN A 194 -38.53 36.15 -19.26
CA GLN A 194 -38.77 36.67 -17.89
C GLN A 194 -38.95 35.70 -16.68
N LYS A 195 -38.88 36.32 -15.49
CA LYS A 195 -38.50 35.87 -14.13
C LYS A 195 -39.08 36.91 -13.14
N PRO A 196 -39.19 36.72 -11.79
CA PRO A 196 -39.43 35.58 -10.90
C PRO A 196 -40.79 35.77 -10.12
N GLN A 197 -40.89 35.28 -8.85
CA GLN A 197 -41.91 35.60 -7.81
C GLN A 197 -43.29 34.91 -7.94
N SER A 198 -44.12 34.72 -6.89
CA SER A 198 -43.89 34.53 -5.43
C SER A 198 -45.20 34.20 -4.68
N GLN A 199 -45.12 33.40 -3.60
CA GLN A 199 -46.06 33.31 -2.45
C GLN A 199 -47.54 32.88 -2.63
N GLU A 200 -48.06 32.26 -1.55
CA GLU A 200 -49.48 32.02 -1.20
C GLU A 200 -50.36 31.19 -2.18
N ASP A 201 -51.41 30.46 -1.77
CA ASP A 201 -52.09 30.39 -0.46
C ASP A 201 -52.67 28.98 -0.12
N LYS A 202 -53.29 28.81 1.05
CA LYS A 202 -54.09 27.64 1.53
C LYS A 202 -55.61 27.97 1.42
N PRO A 203 -56.61 27.02 1.50
CA PRO A 203 -56.84 26.20 2.71
C PRO A 203 -57.67 24.86 2.65
N GLN A 204 -57.31 23.93 3.56
CA GLN A 204 -58.20 23.09 4.43
C GLN A 204 -59.22 22.04 3.89
N VAL A 205 -59.87 21.35 4.87
CA VAL A 205 -60.96 20.33 4.84
C VAL A 205 -60.46 18.88 4.62
N GLU A 206 -60.71 17.88 5.49
CA GLU A 206 -61.38 17.82 6.81
C GLU A 206 -60.85 16.69 7.73
N ASN A 207 -61.41 16.50 8.94
CA ASN A 207 -60.99 15.50 9.94
C ASN A 207 -61.92 14.27 9.99
N VAL A 208 -61.40 13.08 10.36
CA VAL A 208 -62.08 12.13 11.29
C VAL A 208 -61.05 11.35 12.12
N SER A 209 -61.32 11.21 13.42
CA SER A 209 -60.85 10.15 14.34
C SER A 209 -62.00 9.89 15.33
N PRO A 210 -62.13 8.71 15.99
CA PRO A 210 -61.79 8.69 17.43
C PRO A 210 -61.46 7.30 18.05
N ASN A 211 -61.20 7.31 19.37
CA ASN A 211 -61.21 6.21 20.37
C ASN A 211 -60.01 5.22 20.38
N GLY A 212 -59.47 4.81 21.54
CA GLY A 212 -59.70 5.29 22.92
C GLY A 212 -59.22 4.33 24.01
N ASP A 213 -58.69 4.89 25.12
CA ASP A 213 -58.60 4.36 26.51
C ASP A 213 -57.85 3.03 26.80
N ASP A 214 -57.29 2.73 27.98
CA ASP A 214 -56.76 3.51 29.14
C ASP A 214 -56.01 2.52 30.11
N GLN A 215 -55.39 3.03 31.18
CA GLN A 215 -55.05 2.39 32.47
C GLN A 215 -53.66 1.74 32.69
N ARG A 216 -53.20 1.91 33.94
CA ARG A 216 -51.97 1.41 34.57
C ARG A 216 -52.18 1.39 36.10
N PRO A 217 -51.61 0.43 36.84
CA PRO A 217 -51.17 0.76 38.20
C PRO A 217 -49.80 0.16 38.63
N ASP A 218 -49.02 1.00 39.30
CA ASP A 218 -48.19 0.80 40.51
C ASP A 218 -47.37 -0.50 40.74
N GLY A 219 -46.06 -0.30 40.96
CA GLY A 219 -45.07 -1.35 41.27
C GLY A 219 -44.82 -1.59 42.77
N ILE A 220 -43.62 -2.11 43.14
CA ILE A 220 -43.08 -2.09 44.52
C ILE A 220 -41.57 -2.48 44.58
N LYS A 221 -40.78 -1.63 45.26
CA LYS A 221 -39.52 -1.83 46.03
C LYS A 221 -38.45 -2.90 45.68
N ASN A 222 -37.20 -2.43 45.55
CA ASN A 222 -35.98 -3.18 45.92
C ASN A 222 -35.87 -3.38 47.46
N PRO A 223 -34.99 -4.30 47.89
CA PRO A 223 -34.00 -4.01 48.93
C PRO A 223 -32.56 -4.05 48.40
N ASP A 224 -31.69 -3.25 49.02
CA ASP A 224 -30.23 -3.19 48.84
C ASP A 224 -29.52 -4.01 49.94
N LEU A 225 -28.24 -4.38 49.76
CA LEU A 225 -27.19 -4.36 50.80
C LEU A 225 -25.83 -4.96 50.36
N SER A 226 -24.77 -4.15 50.51
CA SER A 226 -23.39 -4.46 50.99
C SER A 226 -22.64 -5.74 50.51
N GLN A 227 -21.40 -5.67 49.98
CA GLN A 227 -20.14 -5.46 50.74
C GLN A 227 -20.00 -6.40 51.98
N ASN A 228 -18.89 -7.10 52.26
CA ASN A 228 -17.46 -6.73 52.11
C ASN A 228 -16.50 -7.94 52.30
N GLN A 229 -15.27 -7.80 51.77
CA GLN A 229 -13.96 -8.28 52.29
C GLN A 229 -13.59 -9.78 52.51
N ASN A 230 -12.41 -10.12 51.95
CA ASN A 230 -11.24 -10.83 52.52
C ASN A 230 -11.41 -12.11 53.38
N GLY A 231 -10.71 -13.21 53.01
CA GLY A 231 -10.72 -14.47 53.77
C GLY A 231 -9.63 -15.52 53.48
N GLN A 232 -8.49 -15.10 52.95
CA GLN A 232 -7.20 -15.80 52.76
C GLN A 232 -6.94 -17.19 53.46
N LYS A 233 -6.42 -18.15 52.65
CA LYS A 233 -5.41 -19.22 52.91
C LYS A 233 -5.75 -20.69 53.29
N ASP A 234 -4.88 -21.56 52.73
CA ASP A 234 -4.29 -22.84 53.18
C ASP A 234 -5.17 -24.10 53.48
N GLY A 235 -4.77 -25.28 52.97
CA GLY A 235 -5.18 -26.59 53.55
C GLY A 235 -5.16 -27.83 52.63
N ASN A 236 -4.04 -28.56 52.56
CA ASN A 236 -3.92 -29.94 52.02
C ASN A 236 -4.91 -30.96 52.67
N GLY A 237 -5.26 -32.05 51.98
CA GLY A 237 -5.88 -33.20 52.70
C GLY A 237 -6.36 -34.43 51.91
N ILE A 238 -5.42 -35.20 51.35
CA ILE A 238 -5.49 -36.63 50.93
C ILE A 238 -6.58 -37.50 51.62
N GLY A 239 -7.24 -38.38 50.87
CA GLY A 239 -7.73 -39.68 51.40
C GLY A 239 -9.07 -40.17 50.85
N GLY A 240 -9.08 -41.25 50.07
CA GLY A 240 -10.29 -41.97 49.65
C GLY A 240 -10.28 -43.42 50.13
N THR A 241 -11.46 -44.06 50.17
CA THR A 241 -11.59 -45.52 50.36
C THR A 241 -12.84 -46.05 49.65
N GLU A 242 -12.82 -47.32 49.26
CA GLU A 242 -13.80 -47.97 48.38
C GLU A 242 -15.01 -48.58 49.13
N THR A 243 -16.14 -48.78 48.44
CA THR A 243 -16.72 -50.14 48.22
C THR A 243 -17.83 -50.15 47.16
N LYS A 244 -18.41 -51.32 46.85
CA LYS A 244 -19.13 -51.64 45.59
C LYS A 244 -20.66 -51.75 45.70
N ALA A 245 -21.28 -51.76 44.51
CA ALA A 245 -22.68 -52.02 44.11
C ALA A 245 -23.27 -53.37 44.63
N PRO A 246 -24.57 -53.76 44.42
CA PRO A 246 -25.40 -53.45 43.24
C PRO A 246 -26.97 -53.42 43.34
N GLU A 247 -27.59 -53.30 42.15
CA GLU A 247 -28.91 -53.83 41.68
C GLU A 247 -30.29 -53.15 41.92
N VAL A 248 -30.80 -52.53 40.84
CA VAL A 248 -32.06 -52.86 40.09
C VAL A 248 -33.46 -52.63 40.73
N SER A 249 -34.22 -51.63 40.23
CA SER A 249 -35.39 -51.77 39.32
C SER A 249 -36.49 -50.70 39.45
N THR A 250 -37.10 -50.30 38.32
CA THR A 250 -38.37 -49.52 38.16
C THR A 250 -38.42 -48.09 38.75
N THR A 251 -39.15 -47.11 38.17
CA THR A 251 -40.41 -47.19 37.39
C THR A 251 -40.56 -46.06 36.36
N THR A 252 -41.38 -46.32 35.32
CA THR A 252 -42.20 -45.36 34.51
C THR A 252 -41.51 -44.19 33.77
N SER A 253 -41.51 -44.30 32.43
CA SER A 253 -41.37 -43.15 31.53
C SER A 253 -42.65 -42.31 31.48
N ILE A 254 -42.52 -40.98 31.44
CA ILE A 254 -43.59 -40.05 31.04
C ILE A 254 -43.06 -39.21 29.88
N ALA A 255 -43.53 -39.50 28.66
CA ALA A 255 -43.16 -38.76 27.46
C ALA A 255 -43.91 -37.42 27.41
N GLY A 256 -43.31 -36.36 27.98
CA GLY A 256 -43.79 -34.99 27.80
C GLY A 256 -43.57 -34.52 26.36
N VAL A 257 -44.63 -34.48 25.56
CA VAL A 257 -44.57 -33.99 24.17
C VAL A 257 -44.34 -32.48 24.18
N PHE A 258 -43.10 -32.07 23.90
CA PHE A 258 -42.76 -30.68 23.61
C PHE A 258 -43.23 -30.34 22.19
N THR A 259 -44.48 -29.92 22.03
CA THR A 259 -44.92 -29.24 20.79
C THR A 259 -44.12 -27.95 20.65
N PRO A 260 -43.32 -27.76 19.59
CA PRO A 260 -42.77 -26.45 19.30
C PRO A 260 -43.94 -25.49 19.06
N SER A 261 -43.95 -24.34 19.75
CA SER A 261 -44.75 -23.22 19.26
C SER A 261 -44.28 -22.94 17.84
N GLN A 262 -45.20 -22.73 16.91
CA GLN A 262 -44.82 -22.30 15.56
C GLN A 262 -44.03 -20.99 15.72
N THR A 263 -42.74 -21.05 15.43
CA THR A 263 -41.97 -19.85 15.14
C THR A 263 -42.62 -19.23 13.93
N ALA A 264 -43.18 -18.02 14.09
CA ALA A 264 -43.48 -17.21 12.94
C ALA A 264 -42.19 -17.13 12.10
N GLU A 265 -42.28 -17.48 10.82
CA GLU A 265 -41.19 -17.24 9.88
C GLU A 265 -41.01 -15.73 9.83
N LEU A 266 -40.04 -15.23 10.60
CA LEU A 266 -39.42 -13.97 10.29
C LEU A 266 -38.80 -14.16 8.91
N ASP A 267 -39.39 -13.51 7.91
CA ASP A 267 -38.74 -13.20 6.65
C ASP A 267 -37.52 -12.31 6.94
N VAL A 268 -36.49 -12.91 7.51
CA VAL A 268 -35.11 -12.45 7.37
C VAL A 268 -34.87 -12.49 5.88
N PRO A 269 -34.71 -11.34 5.20
CA PRO A 269 -34.47 -11.35 3.77
C PRO A 269 -33.23 -12.19 3.52
N SER A 270 -33.36 -13.26 2.74
CA SER A 270 -32.23 -14.09 2.34
C SER A 270 -31.23 -13.16 1.67
N GLY A 271 -30.14 -12.84 2.38
CA GLY A 271 -29.18 -11.85 1.92
C GLY A 271 -28.55 -12.26 0.60
N PRO A 272 -27.82 -11.37 -0.08
CA PRO A 272 -27.23 -11.66 -1.41
C PRO A 272 -26.40 -12.95 -1.47
N LEU A 273 -25.95 -13.45 -0.31
CA LEU A 273 -25.38 -14.77 -0.06
C LEU A 273 -26.09 -15.96 -0.77
N SER A 274 -27.41 -15.91 -1.00
CA SER A 274 -28.12 -17.01 -1.69
C SER A 274 -27.98 -17.03 -3.22
N ASN A 275 -27.37 -16.00 -3.83
CA ASN A 275 -27.26 -15.85 -5.30
C ASN A 275 -25.83 -16.02 -5.84
N TRP A 276 -24.86 -16.43 -5.02
CA TRP A 276 -23.45 -16.58 -5.42
C TRP A 276 -23.14 -17.90 -6.18
N THR A 277 -24.04 -18.34 -7.05
CA THR A 277 -23.70 -19.31 -8.08
C THR A 277 -22.80 -18.63 -9.12
N GLY A 278 -21.48 -18.73 -8.94
CA GLY A 278 -20.49 -18.16 -9.86
C GLY A 278 -19.37 -17.31 -9.24
N VAL A 279 -19.11 -17.38 -7.92
CA VAL A 279 -17.97 -16.67 -7.25
C VAL A 279 -16.64 -16.82 -8.00
N CYS A 280 -16.43 -17.99 -8.60
CA CYS A 280 -15.20 -18.38 -9.27
C CYS A 280 -15.35 -18.47 -10.80
N ASP A 281 -16.43 -17.91 -11.37
CA ASP A 281 -16.66 -17.92 -12.81
C ASP A 281 -15.58 -17.09 -13.53
N GLY A 282 -14.79 -17.75 -14.38
CA GLY A 282 -13.63 -17.11 -15.01
C GLY A 282 -12.40 -16.95 -14.10
N PHE A 283 -12.40 -17.55 -12.90
CA PHE A 283 -11.16 -17.76 -12.16
C PHE A 283 -10.22 -18.65 -12.99
N PRO A 284 -8.90 -18.36 -13.07
CA PRO A 284 -8.01 -19.11 -13.94
C PRO A 284 -7.76 -20.51 -13.38
N ASN A 285 -7.61 -21.50 -14.27
CA ASN A 285 -7.04 -22.79 -13.91
C ASN A 285 -5.64 -22.59 -13.29
N THR A 286 -5.41 -23.11 -12.08
CA THR A 286 -4.12 -23.02 -11.35
C THR A 286 -3.32 -24.33 -11.35
N ASP A 287 -3.54 -25.24 -12.31
CA ASP A 287 -2.75 -26.46 -12.45
C ASP A 287 -1.25 -26.15 -12.50
N GLY A 288 -0.47 -26.95 -11.76
CA GLY A 288 0.98 -26.79 -11.59
C GLY A 288 1.39 -25.71 -10.58
N ILE A 289 0.48 -24.85 -10.13
CA ILE A 289 0.77 -23.71 -9.24
C ILE A 289 0.43 -24.07 -7.78
N MET A 290 1.20 -23.53 -6.84
CA MET A 290 1.02 -23.69 -5.40
C MET A 290 1.17 -22.34 -4.69
N LEU A 291 0.14 -21.92 -3.96
CA LEU A 291 0.20 -20.73 -3.10
C LEU A 291 0.78 -21.09 -1.73
N VAL A 292 1.79 -20.34 -1.31
CA VAL A 292 2.37 -20.34 0.02
C VAL A 292 2.14 -18.96 0.64
N MET A 293 1.13 -18.86 1.52
CA MET A 293 0.75 -17.60 2.16
C MET A 293 1.32 -17.52 3.58
N LYS A 294 2.16 -16.51 3.84
CA LYS A 294 2.81 -16.22 5.13
C LYS A 294 1.95 -15.29 5.99
N THR A 295 1.92 -15.53 7.30
CA THR A 295 1.38 -14.57 8.29
C THR A 295 2.17 -14.64 9.61
N GLY A 296 1.84 -13.77 10.58
CA GLY A 296 2.23 -13.93 11.98
C GLY A 296 1.01 -14.29 12.84
N ALA A 297 1.17 -15.09 13.88
CA ALA A 297 0.08 -15.63 14.68
C ALA A 297 -0.66 -14.56 15.52
N THR A 298 -0.07 -13.37 15.63
CA THR A 298 -0.66 -12.14 16.17
C THR A 298 -1.59 -11.41 15.18
N GLU A 299 -1.43 -11.66 13.87
CA GLU A 299 -2.19 -11.02 12.79
C GLU A 299 -3.10 -11.99 12.01
N ALA A 300 -2.89 -13.30 12.14
CA ALA A 300 -3.59 -14.34 11.38
C ALA A 300 -5.12 -14.17 11.37
N PHE A 301 -5.73 -13.98 12.54
CA PHE A 301 -7.17 -13.76 12.71
C PHE A 301 -7.67 -12.39 12.19
N THR A 302 -6.76 -11.44 11.94
CA THR A 302 -7.09 -10.10 11.39
C THR A 302 -6.96 -10.08 9.87
N LYS A 303 -5.92 -10.71 9.32
CA LYS A 303 -5.56 -10.62 7.89
C LYS A 303 -6.10 -11.79 7.05
N LEU A 304 -5.95 -13.05 7.50
CA LEU A 304 -6.34 -14.22 6.69
C LEU A 304 -7.84 -14.31 6.33
N PRO A 305 -8.81 -13.93 7.21
CA PRO A 305 -10.23 -14.03 6.88
C PRO A 305 -10.64 -13.28 5.60
N ALA A 306 -10.00 -12.15 5.29
CA ALA A 306 -10.28 -11.41 4.06
C ALA A 306 -9.92 -12.22 2.80
N HIS A 307 -8.79 -12.94 2.82
CA HIS A 307 -8.39 -13.83 1.72
C HIS A 307 -9.27 -15.09 1.64
N LEU A 308 -9.58 -15.68 2.80
CA LEU A 308 -10.44 -16.87 2.92
C LEU A 308 -11.90 -16.63 2.50
N LEU A 309 -12.37 -15.37 2.53
CA LEU A 309 -13.69 -14.93 2.08
C LEU A 309 -13.66 -14.26 0.68
N THR A 310 -12.51 -14.23 0.01
CA THR A 310 -12.35 -13.71 -1.35
C THR A 310 -11.70 -14.76 -2.26
N SER A 311 -10.50 -14.52 -2.79
CA SER A 311 -9.90 -15.31 -3.88
C SER A 311 -9.50 -16.74 -3.49
N LEU A 312 -9.22 -17.02 -2.21
CA LEU A 312 -8.84 -18.38 -1.77
C LEU A 312 -10.01 -19.37 -1.81
N GLN A 313 -11.25 -18.90 -1.95
CA GLN A 313 -12.41 -19.78 -2.19
C GLN A 313 -12.36 -20.48 -3.56
N CYS A 314 -11.54 -19.96 -4.48
CA CYS A 314 -11.42 -20.44 -5.86
C CYS A 314 -10.12 -21.23 -6.12
N LEU A 315 -9.34 -21.53 -5.07
CA LEU A 315 -8.15 -22.36 -5.13
C LEU A 315 -8.42 -23.74 -4.50
N ASP A 316 -8.15 -24.81 -5.24
CA ASP A 316 -8.32 -26.19 -4.75
C ASP A 316 -7.30 -26.58 -3.64
N ASP A 317 -6.12 -25.95 -3.63
CA ASP A 317 -4.97 -26.36 -2.82
C ASP A 317 -4.00 -25.19 -2.56
N TYR A 318 -3.77 -24.87 -1.28
CA TYR A 318 -2.84 -23.83 -0.83
C TYR A 318 -2.29 -24.13 0.58
N LEU A 319 -1.19 -23.47 0.95
CA LEU A 319 -0.53 -23.61 2.25
C LEU A 319 -0.55 -22.27 3.01
N LEU A 320 -0.96 -22.31 4.28
CA LEU A 320 -0.95 -21.17 5.20
C LEU A 320 0.13 -21.41 6.25
N PHE A 321 1.12 -20.51 6.36
CA PHE A 321 2.30 -20.67 7.22
C PHE A 321 2.48 -19.48 8.19
N SER A 322 2.91 -19.79 9.41
CA SER A 322 3.09 -18.79 10.47
C SER A 322 4.14 -19.18 11.52
N ASP A 323 4.27 -18.34 12.55
CA ASP A 323 5.10 -18.53 13.76
C ASP A 323 4.34 -19.23 14.91
N LEU A 324 3.21 -19.89 14.62
CA LEU A 324 2.49 -20.77 15.54
C LEU A 324 1.55 -21.71 14.77
N ASP A 325 1.36 -22.94 15.25
CA ASP A 325 0.33 -23.85 14.73
C ASP A 325 -1.06 -23.31 15.18
N GLN A 326 -1.88 -22.86 14.23
CA GLN A 326 -3.18 -22.22 14.48
C GLN A 326 -4.28 -22.77 13.57
N GLN A 327 -5.54 -22.60 13.96
CA GLN A 327 -6.71 -23.06 13.21
C GLN A 327 -7.74 -21.93 13.10
N ILE A 328 -8.21 -21.64 11.88
CA ILE A 328 -9.34 -20.75 11.61
C ILE A 328 -10.42 -21.59 10.92
N ASP A 329 -11.52 -21.90 11.61
CA ASP A 329 -12.55 -22.83 11.12
C ASP A 329 -11.93 -24.17 10.63
N LYS A 330 -12.06 -24.52 9.35
CA LYS A 330 -11.45 -25.71 8.72
C LYS A 330 -10.01 -25.48 8.22
N TYR A 331 -9.51 -24.25 8.24
CA TYR A 331 -8.22 -23.86 7.68
C TYR A 331 -7.10 -23.98 8.73
N GLN A 332 -6.20 -24.94 8.51
CA GLN A 332 -4.98 -25.10 9.30
C GLN A 332 -3.92 -24.11 8.83
N ILE A 333 -3.29 -23.44 9.79
CA ILE A 333 -2.11 -22.60 9.64
C ILE A 333 -0.98 -23.35 10.34
N TYR A 334 0.13 -23.59 9.65
CA TYR A 334 1.22 -24.40 10.19
C TYR A 334 2.36 -23.53 10.74
N ASP A 335 2.85 -23.90 11.91
CA ASP A 335 4.12 -23.45 12.45
C ASP A 335 5.26 -23.91 11.54
N VAL A 336 6.04 -22.97 11.00
CA VAL A 336 7.29 -23.24 10.27
C VAL A 336 8.54 -22.96 11.12
N LEU A 337 8.41 -22.48 12.35
CA LEU A 337 9.53 -22.21 13.26
C LEU A 337 9.71 -23.29 14.34
N LYS A 338 8.77 -24.22 14.49
CA LYS A 338 8.86 -25.35 15.44
C LYS A 338 10.10 -26.24 15.28
N ASP A 339 10.63 -26.34 14.06
CA ASP A 339 11.80 -27.16 13.72
C ASP A 339 13.12 -26.34 13.77
N VAL A 340 13.07 -25.05 14.18
CA VAL A 340 14.26 -24.22 14.45
C VAL A 340 15.05 -24.79 15.64
N LYS A 341 16.35 -24.98 15.44
CA LYS A 341 17.25 -25.62 16.42
C LYS A 341 17.59 -24.71 17.61
N GLU A 342 17.94 -25.34 18.73
CA GLU A 342 18.19 -24.62 19.99
C GLU A 342 19.45 -23.74 19.98
N ASP A 343 20.43 -23.98 19.12
CA ASP A 343 21.60 -23.11 18.91
C ASP A 343 21.27 -21.81 18.13
N VAL A 344 20.21 -21.84 17.32
CA VAL A 344 19.55 -20.63 16.82
C VAL A 344 18.68 -20.02 17.93
N ARG A 345 17.75 -20.76 18.52
CA ARG A 345 16.70 -20.20 19.38
C ARG A 345 17.20 -19.66 20.73
N LYS A 346 18.17 -20.32 21.36
CA LYS A 346 18.49 -20.11 22.78
C LYS A 346 19.21 -18.78 23.04
N GLY A 347 18.59 -17.95 23.87
CA GLY A 347 19.17 -16.69 24.34
C GLY A 347 19.07 -15.53 23.35
N ARG A 348 18.26 -15.65 22.29
CA ARG A 348 18.03 -14.60 21.29
C ARG A 348 16.66 -13.96 21.47
N LYS A 349 16.64 -12.62 21.52
CA LYS A 349 15.41 -11.84 21.74
C LYS A 349 14.42 -11.93 20.59
N GLU A 350 14.89 -12.26 19.38
CA GLU A 350 13.99 -12.47 18.24
C GLU A 350 12.98 -13.61 18.50
N PHE A 351 13.30 -14.57 19.38
CA PHE A 351 12.40 -15.65 19.78
C PHE A 351 11.61 -15.37 21.07
N ASP A 352 11.73 -14.18 21.68
CA ASP A 352 10.90 -13.80 22.86
C ASP A 352 9.41 -13.77 22.48
N LEU A 353 9.07 -13.28 21.28
CA LEU A 353 7.72 -13.34 20.72
C LEU A 353 7.27 -14.79 20.50
N TYR A 354 8.07 -15.61 19.83
CA TYR A 354 7.76 -17.03 19.57
C TYR A 354 7.50 -17.81 20.87
N LYS A 355 8.31 -17.55 21.90
CA LYS A 355 8.13 -18.10 23.23
C LYS A 355 6.83 -17.62 23.88
N ALA A 356 6.54 -16.31 23.86
CA ALA A 356 5.30 -15.77 24.41
C ALA A 356 4.05 -16.29 23.68
N GLN A 357 4.15 -16.55 22.38
CA GLN A 357 3.07 -17.14 21.58
C GLN A 357 2.80 -18.60 21.97
N ASN A 358 3.85 -19.41 22.12
CA ASN A 358 3.76 -20.82 22.52
C ASN A 358 3.33 -21.00 23.99
N ASP A 359 3.79 -20.14 24.89
CA ASP A 359 3.42 -20.17 26.32
C ASP A 359 1.99 -19.66 26.58
N CYS A 360 1.29 -19.09 25.59
CA CYS A 360 0.01 -18.41 25.75
C CYS A 360 -1.18 -19.39 25.88
N PRO A 361 -1.88 -19.48 27.03
CA PRO A 361 -3.00 -20.40 27.22
C PRO A 361 -4.37 -19.79 26.80
N ILE A 362 -4.36 -18.64 26.12
CA ILE A 362 -5.52 -17.79 25.79
C ILE A 362 -5.30 -17.17 24.39
N PRO A 363 -6.22 -16.36 23.83
CA PRO A 363 -6.00 -15.71 22.54
C PRO A 363 -4.75 -14.80 22.54
N GLN A 364 -3.96 -14.89 21.47
CA GLN A 364 -2.63 -14.28 21.34
C GLN A 364 -2.57 -12.79 21.70
N GLN A 365 -3.61 -12.03 21.32
CA GLN A 365 -3.75 -10.59 21.59
C GLN A 365 -3.56 -10.18 23.07
N TYR A 366 -3.75 -11.10 24.01
CA TYR A 366 -3.56 -10.86 25.45
C TYR A 366 -2.13 -11.14 25.93
N CYS A 367 -1.43 -12.11 25.33
CA CYS A 367 -0.07 -12.49 25.72
C CYS A 367 1.00 -11.65 25.01
N THR A 368 0.75 -11.27 23.76
CA THR A 368 1.63 -10.41 22.96
C THR A 368 1.20 -8.95 23.01
N ALA A 369 0.49 -8.53 24.07
CA ALA A 369 -0.15 -7.21 24.14
C ALA A 369 0.86 -6.03 24.13
N ASP A 370 1.98 -6.22 24.85
CA ASP A 370 3.10 -5.27 24.99
C ASP A 370 4.18 -5.44 23.89
N MET A 371 4.01 -6.43 23.00
CA MET A 371 4.89 -6.68 21.86
C MET A 371 4.41 -5.89 20.63
N ASN A 372 5.34 -5.53 19.76
CA ASN A 372 5.11 -4.59 18.66
C ASN A 372 5.60 -5.16 17.30
N GLY A 373 5.35 -4.43 16.21
CA GLY A 373 5.69 -4.85 14.85
C GLY A 373 7.18 -5.17 14.64
N LYS A 374 8.08 -4.56 15.41
CA LYS A 374 9.52 -4.87 15.37
C LYS A 374 9.83 -6.27 15.91
N ASP A 375 9.10 -6.72 16.93
CA ASP A 375 9.27 -8.07 17.50
C ASP A 375 8.77 -9.13 16.50
N GLY A 376 7.65 -8.84 15.83
CA GLY A 376 7.16 -9.62 14.70
C GLY A 376 8.17 -9.72 13.56
N TRP A 377 8.68 -8.58 13.08
CA TRP A 377 9.68 -8.53 12.00
C TRP A 377 10.99 -9.26 12.36
N ASN A 378 11.47 -9.10 13.59
CA ASN A 378 12.66 -9.79 14.10
C ASN A 378 12.52 -11.32 14.08
N LEU A 379 11.32 -11.85 14.31
CA LEU A 379 11.01 -13.28 14.24
C LEU A 379 10.76 -13.74 12.79
N ASP A 380 10.10 -12.90 11.99
CA ASP A 380 9.64 -13.25 10.65
C ASP A 380 10.77 -13.62 9.68
N LYS A 381 11.95 -13.00 9.82
CA LYS A 381 13.16 -13.29 9.01
C LYS A 381 13.54 -14.78 8.97
N TYR A 382 13.23 -15.54 10.02
CA TYR A 382 13.54 -16.98 10.10
C TYR A 382 12.57 -17.83 9.25
N LYS A 383 11.31 -17.40 9.04
CA LYS A 383 10.28 -18.23 8.37
C LYS A 383 10.64 -18.61 6.94
N PHE A 384 11.35 -17.74 6.22
CA PHE A 384 11.49 -17.82 4.76
C PHE A 384 12.02 -19.17 4.26
N LEU A 385 13.13 -19.68 4.82
CA LEU A 385 13.72 -20.93 4.34
C LEU A 385 12.99 -22.16 4.89
N HIS A 386 12.46 -22.10 6.11
CA HIS A 386 11.59 -23.16 6.64
C HIS A 386 10.30 -23.30 5.80
N MET A 387 9.71 -22.21 5.30
CA MET A 387 8.59 -22.26 4.35
C MET A 387 8.97 -22.96 3.03
N VAL A 388 10.22 -22.86 2.57
CA VAL A 388 10.68 -23.55 1.35
C VAL A 388 10.78 -25.06 1.58
N GLU A 389 11.38 -25.48 2.69
CA GLU A 389 11.43 -26.90 3.08
C GLU A 389 10.02 -27.46 3.28
N LYS A 390 9.16 -26.76 4.04
CA LYS A 390 7.80 -27.21 4.35
C LYS A 390 6.87 -27.24 3.14
N ALA A 391 6.93 -26.25 2.26
CA ALA A 391 6.16 -26.24 1.02
C ALA A 391 6.55 -27.41 0.10
N TRP A 392 7.85 -27.69 -0.01
CA TRP A 392 8.32 -28.83 -0.81
C TRP A 392 7.97 -30.18 -0.17
N GLU A 393 8.09 -30.34 1.15
CA GLU A 393 7.69 -31.56 1.86
C GLU A 393 6.19 -31.85 1.65
N MET A 394 5.35 -30.84 1.82
CA MET A 394 3.89 -31.00 1.79
C MET A 394 3.30 -31.07 0.37
N ARG A 395 3.94 -30.45 -0.63
CA ARG A 395 3.44 -30.29 -2.01
C ARG A 395 4.56 -30.38 -3.07
N PRO A 396 5.39 -31.43 -3.10
CA PRO A 396 6.56 -31.52 -3.97
C PRO A 396 6.19 -31.55 -5.46
N ASN A 397 7.14 -31.14 -6.31
CA ASN A 397 7.06 -31.18 -7.78
C ASN A 397 5.94 -30.34 -8.43
N LYS A 398 5.41 -29.32 -7.75
CA LYS A 398 4.63 -28.24 -8.40
C LYS A 398 5.56 -27.46 -9.35
N GLU A 399 5.02 -26.94 -10.46
CA GLU A 399 5.75 -26.17 -11.48
C GLU A 399 6.13 -24.78 -10.94
N TRP A 400 5.22 -24.14 -10.21
CA TRP A 400 5.41 -22.81 -9.62
C TRP A 400 4.97 -22.79 -8.16
N TYR A 401 5.80 -22.20 -7.31
CA TYR A 401 5.45 -21.83 -5.94
C TYR A 401 5.34 -20.31 -5.89
N VAL A 402 4.14 -19.83 -5.53
CA VAL A 402 3.80 -18.41 -5.38
C VAL A 402 3.84 -18.10 -3.90
N PHE A 403 4.78 -17.25 -3.49
CA PHE A 403 4.89 -16.77 -2.12
C PHE A 403 4.22 -15.39 -2.01
N ALA A 404 3.34 -15.25 -1.03
CA ALA A 404 2.61 -14.02 -0.73
C ALA A 404 2.42 -13.87 0.79
N GLU A 405 2.09 -12.68 1.25
CA GLU A 405 1.83 -12.40 2.67
C GLU A 405 0.34 -12.12 2.89
N ALA A 406 -0.14 -12.20 4.13
CA ALA A 406 -1.57 -12.04 4.44
C ALA A 406 -2.10 -10.60 4.20
N ASP A 407 -1.25 -9.64 3.91
CA ASP A 407 -1.56 -8.29 3.41
C ASP A 407 -1.09 -8.06 1.95
N THR A 408 -0.91 -9.14 1.20
CA THR A 408 -0.59 -9.12 -0.24
C THR A 408 -1.75 -9.68 -1.05
N TYR A 409 -2.48 -8.82 -1.77
CA TYR A 409 -3.52 -9.26 -2.72
C TYR A 409 -2.87 -9.84 -3.99
N VAL A 410 -3.49 -10.88 -4.58
CA VAL A 410 -3.00 -11.57 -5.79
C VAL A 410 -4.03 -11.51 -6.90
N PHE A 411 -3.70 -10.85 -8.01
CA PHE A 411 -4.53 -10.77 -9.22
C PHE A 411 -4.37 -12.05 -10.05
N TRP A 412 -5.09 -13.10 -9.66
CA TRP A 412 -4.89 -14.46 -10.17
C TRP A 412 -4.94 -14.57 -11.70
N GLN A 413 -5.92 -13.94 -12.37
CA GLN A 413 -6.00 -13.97 -13.84
C GLN A 413 -4.72 -13.43 -14.50
N ASN A 414 -4.15 -12.36 -13.95
CA ASN A 414 -2.93 -11.75 -14.45
C ASN A 414 -1.70 -12.62 -14.14
N LEU A 415 -1.57 -13.14 -12.92
CA LEU A 415 -0.42 -13.95 -12.49
C LEU A 415 -0.33 -15.27 -13.26
N VAL A 416 -1.44 -15.99 -13.40
CA VAL A 416 -1.47 -17.25 -14.15
C VAL A 416 -1.18 -17.03 -15.63
N TRP A 417 -1.68 -15.93 -16.22
CA TRP A 417 -1.33 -15.57 -17.60
C TRP A 417 0.16 -15.26 -17.73
N TYR A 418 0.72 -14.47 -16.81
CA TYR A 418 2.14 -14.09 -16.81
C TYR A 418 3.07 -15.30 -16.75
N LEU A 419 2.86 -16.19 -15.76
CA LEU A 419 3.63 -17.43 -15.61
C LEU A 419 3.62 -18.27 -16.88
N ARG A 420 2.46 -18.45 -17.51
CA ARG A 420 2.28 -19.32 -18.69
C ARG A 420 2.69 -18.70 -20.03
N ASN A 421 2.84 -17.36 -20.12
CA ASN A 421 3.08 -16.67 -21.41
C ASN A 421 4.34 -15.80 -21.46
N ARG A 422 4.92 -15.40 -20.32
CA ARG A 422 6.07 -14.48 -20.25
C ARG A 422 7.24 -15.01 -19.43
N VAL A 423 7.02 -15.95 -18.52
CA VAL A 423 8.09 -16.52 -17.69
C VAL A 423 8.61 -17.81 -18.33
N ASN A 424 9.87 -17.81 -18.77
CA ASN A 424 10.49 -19.01 -19.31
C ASN A 424 10.86 -20.01 -18.19
N GLY A 425 9.98 -20.98 -17.93
CA GLY A 425 10.21 -22.04 -16.93
C GLY A 425 11.49 -22.85 -17.16
N THR A 426 11.95 -22.99 -18.41
CA THR A 426 13.19 -23.74 -18.73
C THR A 426 14.46 -23.08 -18.18
N GLU A 427 14.42 -21.77 -17.90
CA GLU A 427 15.51 -21.05 -17.21
C GLU A 427 15.49 -21.27 -15.68
N THR A 428 14.48 -21.99 -15.17
CA THR A 428 14.19 -22.24 -13.74
C THR A 428 14.28 -20.96 -12.88
N PRO A 429 13.49 -19.91 -13.15
CA PRO A 429 13.71 -18.60 -12.55
C PRO A 429 13.15 -18.46 -11.13
N TYR A 430 13.63 -17.42 -10.45
CA TYR A 430 13.06 -16.78 -9.27
C TYR A 430 12.69 -15.36 -9.71
N VAL A 431 11.45 -14.92 -9.50
CA VAL A 431 10.94 -13.65 -10.07
C VAL A 431 10.12 -12.89 -9.03
N GLY A 432 10.27 -11.55 -8.99
CA GLY A 432 9.47 -10.67 -8.13
C GLY A 432 9.83 -9.20 -8.34
N SER A 433 9.51 -8.35 -7.35
CA SER A 433 9.99 -6.97 -7.31
C SER A 433 11.41 -6.93 -6.74
N VAL A 434 12.42 -6.62 -7.55
CA VAL A 434 13.83 -6.66 -7.13
C VAL A 434 14.21 -5.44 -6.29
N ALA A 435 14.71 -5.72 -5.08
CA ALA A 435 15.43 -4.80 -4.19
C ALA A 435 16.91 -5.19 -4.10
N MET A 436 17.74 -4.31 -3.52
CA MET A 436 19.20 -4.47 -3.43
C MET A 436 19.69 -4.28 -1.99
N LEU A 437 20.43 -5.25 -1.45
CA LEU A 437 21.07 -5.17 -0.13
C LEU A 437 22.49 -5.74 -0.23
N LYS A 438 23.48 -5.05 0.36
CA LYS A 438 24.91 -5.46 0.35
C LYS A 438 25.44 -5.83 -1.06
N GLY A 439 24.94 -5.17 -2.10
CA GLY A 439 25.31 -5.42 -3.50
C GLY A 439 24.71 -6.69 -4.11
N LYS A 440 23.71 -7.32 -3.47
CA LYS A 440 22.99 -8.50 -3.99
C LYS A 440 21.52 -8.16 -4.28
N PRO A 441 20.96 -8.61 -5.42
CA PRO A 441 19.54 -8.49 -5.70
C PRO A 441 18.73 -9.57 -4.99
N PHE A 442 17.52 -9.25 -4.54
CA PHE A 442 16.54 -10.18 -3.97
C PHE A 442 15.12 -9.73 -4.32
N ALA A 443 14.14 -10.64 -4.33
CA ALA A 443 12.74 -10.23 -4.46
C ALA A 443 12.24 -9.76 -3.10
N HIS A 444 11.66 -8.56 -3.03
CA HIS A 444 11.05 -8.05 -1.81
C HIS A 444 9.89 -8.94 -1.36
N GLY A 445 9.98 -9.48 -0.14
CA GLY A 445 9.09 -10.55 0.36
C GLY A 445 7.61 -10.16 0.31
N GLY A 446 7.27 -9.00 0.87
CA GLY A 446 5.90 -8.49 0.93
C GLY A 446 5.26 -8.28 -0.44
N SER A 447 6.02 -7.82 -1.44
CA SER A 447 5.55 -7.69 -2.82
C SER A 447 5.12 -9.01 -3.46
N GLY A 448 5.41 -10.15 -2.84
CA GLY A 448 5.22 -11.46 -3.39
C GLY A 448 6.25 -11.81 -4.46
N TYR A 449 6.49 -13.10 -4.62
CA TYR A 449 7.48 -13.65 -5.54
C TYR A 449 7.12 -15.06 -5.97
N VAL A 450 7.74 -15.52 -7.06
CA VAL A 450 7.55 -16.87 -7.59
C VAL A 450 8.87 -17.60 -7.76
N ILE A 451 8.90 -18.88 -7.41
CA ILE A 451 10.05 -19.77 -7.59
C ILE A 451 9.60 -20.99 -8.42
N HIS A 452 10.33 -21.28 -9.49
CA HIS A 452 10.11 -22.48 -10.31
C HIS A 452 10.42 -23.77 -9.53
N GLY A 453 9.66 -24.83 -9.79
CA GLY A 453 9.76 -26.11 -9.08
C GLY A 453 11.16 -26.74 -9.07
N ASP A 454 11.89 -26.67 -10.17
CA ASP A 454 13.29 -27.15 -10.23
C ASP A 454 14.26 -26.31 -9.39
N THR A 455 13.93 -25.06 -9.09
CA THR A 455 14.75 -24.20 -8.22
C THR A 455 14.45 -24.52 -6.77
N MET A 456 13.17 -24.63 -6.38
CA MET A 456 12.77 -25.16 -5.07
C MET A 456 13.42 -26.52 -4.77
N LYS A 457 13.40 -27.44 -5.75
CA LYS A 457 14.02 -28.77 -5.67
C LYS A 457 15.54 -28.73 -5.46
N LYS A 458 16.24 -27.72 -5.99
CA LYS A 458 17.67 -27.50 -5.75
C LYS A 458 17.93 -26.86 -4.40
N MET A 459 17.07 -25.94 -3.95
CA MET A 459 17.19 -25.31 -2.64
C MET A 459 17.09 -26.35 -1.52
N VAL A 460 16.06 -27.19 -1.52
CA VAL A 460 15.88 -28.27 -0.52
C VAL A 460 16.88 -29.43 -0.66
N ALA A 461 17.75 -29.39 -1.67
CA ALA A 461 18.90 -30.29 -1.80
C ALA A 461 20.19 -29.68 -1.22
N ILE A 462 20.18 -28.41 -0.78
CA ILE A 462 21.23 -27.81 0.03
C ILE A 462 21.16 -28.45 1.42
N PRO A 463 22.24 -29.09 1.92
CA PRO A 463 22.22 -29.73 3.23
C PRO A 463 21.92 -28.72 4.34
N ASP A 464 20.95 -29.06 5.20
CA ASP A 464 20.59 -28.26 6.38
C ASP A 464 20.14 -26.83 6.05
N LEU A 465 19.46 -26.65 4.90
CA LEU A 465 19.13 -25.35 4.29
C LEU A 465 18.59 -24.33 5.29
N ALA A 466 17.49 -24.61 5.98
CA ALA A 466 16.84 -23.62 6.83
C ALA A 466 17.76 -23.22 7.99
N HIS A 467 18.28 -24.19 8.75
CA HIS A 467 19.22 -23.95 9.85
C HIS A 467 20.51 -23.21 9.43
N LYS A 468 21.05 -23.51 8.24
CA LYS A 468 22.20 -22.81 7.67
C LYS A 468 21.93 -21.31 7.51
N TYR A 469 20.74 -20.94 7.05
CA TYR A 469 20.36 -19.53 6.88
C TYR A 469 19.82 -18.89 8.16
N ASP A 470 19.22 -19.65 9.07
CA ASP A 470 18.88 -19.19 10.43
C ASP A 470 20.12 -18.65 11.14
N MET A 471 21.25 -19.38 11.07
CA MET A 471 22.52 -18.93 11.64
C MET A 471 23.04 -17.63 10.99
N MET A 472 22.74 -17.38 9.71
CA MET A 472 23.03 -16.09 9.05
C MET A 472 22.05 -14.99 9.48
N ALA A 473 20.77 -15.31 9.67
CA ALA A 473 19.72 -14.39 10.11
C ALA A 473 20.05 -13.71 11.45
N THR A 474 20.85 -14.35 12.30
CA THR A 474 21.35 -13.76 13.55
C THR A 474 22.20 -12.49 13.36
N HIS A 475 22.70 -12.22 12.15
CA HIS A 475 23.49 -11.04 11.77
C HIS A 475 22.91 -10.28 10.56
N GLU A 476 21.70 -10.63 10.11
CA GLU A 476 21.03 -10.06 8.92
C GLU A 476 19.61 -9.59 9.24
N CYS A 477 19.13 -8.59 8.51
CA CYS A 477 17.85 -7.93 8.80
C CYS A 477 16.60 -8.66 8.29
N CYS A 478 16.75 -9.47 7.24
CA CYS A 478 15.71 -9.63 6.24
C CYS A 478 15.73 -11.05 5.65
N GLY A 479 14.62 -11.79 5.79
CA GLY A 479 14.53 -13.19 5.37
C GLY A 479 14.43 -13.40 3.86
N ASP A 480 13.92 -12.40 3.12
CA ASP A 480 13.83 -12.37 1.67
C ASP A 480 15.20 -12.16 0.98
N TYR A 481 16.09 -11.40 1.62
CA TYR A 481 17.51 -11.36 1.26
C TYR A 481 18.17 -12.73 1.43
N LEU A 482 17.95 -13.43 2.56
CA LEU A 482 18.49 -14.78 2.80
C LEU A 482 17.94 -15.82 1.81
N MET A 483 16.64 -15.74 1.49
CA MET A 483 15.99 -16.50 0.41
C MET A 483 16.74 -16.33 -0.91
N SER A 484 17.11 -15.10 -1.28
CA SER A 484 17.89 -14.85 -2.50
C SER A 484 19.30 -15.44 -2.45
N LEU A 485 19.98 -15.39 -1.29
CA LEU A 485 21.28 -16.07 -1.12
C LEU A 485 21.16 -17.58 -1.31
N ALA A 486 20.10 -18.22 -0.79
CA ALA A 486 19.83 -19.63 -1.01
C ALA A 486 19.52 -19.96 -2.48
N VAL A 487 18.78 -19.11 -3.19
CA VAL A 487 18.58 -19.25 -4.64
C VAL A 487 19.91 -19.12 -5.40
N MET A 488 20.84 -18.24 -4.97
CA MET A 488 22.15 -18.10 -5.60
C MET A 488 23.02 -19.37 -5.51
N GLU A 489 22.91 -20.14 -4.44
CA GLU A 489 23.60 -21.45 -4.35
C GLU A 489 23.07 -22.50 -5.35
N THR A 490 21.84 -22.33 -5.87
CA THR A 490 21.31 -23.19 -6.95
C THR A 490 21.83 -22.82 -8.36
N GLY A 491 22.69 -21.80 -8.45
CA GLY A 491 23.14 -21.23 -9.73
C GLY A 491 22.08 -20.37 -10.41
N LYS A 492 21.23 -19.70 -9.63
CA LYS A 492 20.14 -18.83 -10.12
C LYS A 492 20.16 -17.47 -9.44
N LYS A 493 19.56 -16.47 -10.07
CA LYS A 493 19.40 -15.12 -9.53
C LYS A 493 17.93 -14.75 -9.59
N VAL A 494 17.51 -13.79 -8.76
CA VAL A 494 16.20 -13.15 -8.95
C VAL A 494 16.18 -12.39 -10.28
N LYS A 495 15.03 -12.39 -10.96
CA LYS A 495 14.72 -11.56 -12.12
C LYS A 495 13.70 -10.48 -11.78
N GLN A 496 13.85 -9.31 -12.39
CA GLN A 496 13.00 -8.15 -12.16
C GLN A 496 11.67 -8.25 -12.91
N ALA A 497 10.57 -8.06 -12.20
CA ALA A 497 9.20 -7.97 -12.72
C ALA A 497 8.37 -6.83 -12.10
N HIS A 498 8.99 -5.92 -11.34
CA HIS A 498 8.42 -4.63 -10.96
C HIS A 498 8.00 -3.83 -12.22
N PRO A 499 6.88 -3.08 -12.21
CA PRO A 499 5.96 -2.84 -11.08
C PRO A 499 4.78 -3.82 -11.01
N MET A 500 4.87 -4.96 -11.70
CA MET A 500 3.74 -5.89 -11.81
C MET A 500 3.62 -6.74 -10.54
N PHE A 501 4.74 -7.24 -10.01
CA PHE A 501 4.82 -7.47 -8.56
C PHE A 501 5.02 -6.12 -7.88
N ASN A 502 4.13 -5.75 -6.95
CA ASN A 502 4.09 -4.40 -6.39
C ASN A 502 4.17 -4.38 -4.86
N GLY A 503 4.96 -3.46 -4.30
CA GLY A 503 5.05 -3.21 -2.86
C GLY A 503 4.01 -2.22 -2.33
N GLU A 504 3.31 -1.52 -3.23
CA GLU A 504 2.38 -0.45 -2.91
C GLU A 504 0.92 -0.93 -2.95
N LYS A 505 0.07 -0.26 -2.16
CA LYS A 505 -1.39 -0.40 -2.17
C LYS A 505 -2.06 0.73 -2.95
N PRO A 506 -3.36 0.66 -3.33
CA PRO A 506 -3.99 1.64 -4.24
C PRO A 506 -3.86 3.12 -3.82
N VAL A 507 -3.70 3.43 -2.53
CA VAL A 507 -3.50 4.80 -2.03
C VAL A 507 -2.04 5.28 -2.01
N THR A 508 -1.05 4.38 -2.03
CA THR A 508 0.38 4.74 -2.07
C THR A 508 1.01 4.56 -3.44
N LEU A 509 0.42 3.70 -4.29
CA LEU A 509 0.86 3.40 -5.66
C LEU A 509 1.14 4.68 -6.46
N PRO A 510 2.38 4.89 -6.96
CA PRO A 510 2.71 6.04 -7.78
C PRO A 510 2.15 5.86 -9.20
N PHE A 511 1.28 6.76 -9.63
CA PHE A 511 0.79 6.83 -11.01
C PHE A 511 1.64 7.80 -11.83
N GLY A 512 1.94 7.48 -13.09
CA GLY A 512 2.74 8.37 -13.94
C GLY A 512 3.38 7.65 -15.13
N ASN A 513 4.40 8.27 -15.75
CA ASN A 513 4.98 7.77 -17.01
C ASN A 513 5.59 6.36 -16.95
N ASN A 514 5.96 5.88 -15.75
CA ASN A 514 6.56 4.56 -15.54
C ASN A 514 5.56 3.53 -14.94
N HIS A 515 4.34 3.97 -14.62
CA HIS A 515 3.34 3.24 -13.83
C HIS A 515 1.93 3.62 -14.29
N TRP A 516 1.42 2.94 -15.32
CA TRP A 516 0.10 3.22 -15.89
C TRP A 516 -0.48 2.05 -16.68
N CYS A 517 0.32 1.48 -17.59
CA CYS A 517 -0.14 0.52 -18.61
C CYS A 517 0.22 -0.92 -18.24
N GLU A 518 1.12 -1.09 -17.29
CA GLU A 518 1.61 -2.33 -16.71
C GLU A 518 0.46 -3.06 -15.99
N PRO A 519 0.31 -4.38 -16.19
CA PRO A 519 -0.59 -5.20 -15.37
C PRO A 519 -0.12 -5.34 -13.92
N LEU A 520 -1.07 -5.58 -13.01
CA LEU A 520 -0.77 -5.92 -11.62
C LEU A 520 -0.82 -7.44 -11.43
N LEU A 521 0.18 -8.02 -10.77
CA LEU A 521 0.18 -9.42 -10.31
C LEU A 521 -0.13 -9.48 -8.82
N THR A 522 0.44 -8.55 -8.06
CA THR A 522 0.28 -8.41 -6.62
C THR A 522 0.23 -6.95 -6.19
N MET A 523 -0.35 -6.68 -5.03
CA MET A 523 -0.24 -5.42 -4.29
C MET A 523 -0.10 -5.73 -2.80
N HIS A 524 0.84 -5.09 -2.10
CA HIS A 524 1.19 -5.35 -0.70
C HIS A 524 0.75 -4.21 0.24
N HIS A 525 0.88 -4.41 1.55
CA HIS A 525 0.37 -3.54 2.61
C HIS A 525 -1.16 -3.33 2.59
N MET A 526 -1.89 -4.23 1.92
CA MET A 526 -3.34 -4.23 1.79
C MET A 526 -3.97 -4.62 3.13
N ASN A 527 -4.72 -3.71 3.75
CA ASN A 527 -5.53 -4.04 4.93
C ASN A 527 -6.73 -4.94 4.53
N PRO A 528 -7.48 -5.52 5.48
CA PRO A 528 -8.61 -6.41 5.17
C PRO A 528 -9.73 -5.77 4.33
N GLU A 529 -9.93 -4.44 4.44
CA GLU A 529 -10.87 -3.67 3.62
C GLU A 529 -10.36 -3.57 2.17
N GLU A 530 -9.09 -3.18 1.98
CA GLU A 530 -8.45 -3.09 0.67
C GLU A 530 -8.36 -4.43 -0.07
N VAL A 531 -8.20 -5.55 0.64
CA VAL A 531 -8.28 -6.93 0.09
C VAL A 531 -9.70 -7.24 -0.42
N SER A 532 -10.73 -6.86 0.35
CA SER A 532 -12.14 -7.02 -0.03
C SER A 532 -12.52 -6.13 -1.22
N ASP A 533 -12.05 -4.88 -1.24
CA ASP A 533 -12.26 -3.90 -2.31
C ASP A 533 -11.59 -4.32 -3.63
N ALA A 534 -10.36 -4.85 -3.57
CA ALA A 534 -9.67 -5.37 -4.75
C ALA A 534 -10.41 -6.57 -5.38
N TRP A 535 -10.91 -7.48 -4.56
CA TRP A 535 -11.76 -8.60 -5.01
C TRP A 535 -13.10 -8.12 -5.57
N HIS A 536 -13.78 -7.18 -4.90
CA HIS A 536 -15.05 -6.62 -5.37
C HIS A 536 -14.88 -5.92 -6.72
N PHE A 537 -13.78 -5.19 -6.91
CA PHE A 537 -13.39 -4.62 -8.20
C PHE A 537 -13.23 -5.72 -9.26
N GLU A 538 -12.41 -6.75 -9.05
CA GLU A 538 -12.23 -7.83 -10.05
C GLU A 538 -13.56 -8.51 -10.43
N GLN A 539 -14.44 -8.75 -9.46
CA GLN A 539 -15.75 -9.39 -9.66
C GLN A 539 -16.79 -8.50 -10.37
N THR A 540 -16.73 -7.17 -10.21
CA THR A 540 -17.68 -6.23 -10.83
C THR A 540 -17.16 -5.58 -12.12
N ARG A 541 -15.88 -5.78 -12.43
CA ARG A 541 -15.18 -5.17 -13.57
C ARG A 541 -15.73 -5.62 -14.93
N LYS A 542 -16.34 -4.68 -15.64
CA LYS A 542 -16.93 -4.90 -16.98
C LYS A 542 -15.89 -5.02 -18.11
N LYS A 543 -14.66 -4.53 -17.89
CA LYS A 543 -13.56 -4.59 -18.87
C LYS A 543 -12.95 -5.99 -18.90
N LYS A 544 -12.75 -6.55 -20.10
CA LYS A 544 -12.08 -7.84 -20.31
C LYS A 544 -10.58 -7.68 -20.54
N GLY A 545 -9.82 -8.77 -20.36
CA GLY A 545 -8.35 -8.75 -20.39
C GLY A 545 -7.77 -8.33 -19.02
N PRO A 546 -6.43 -8.21 -18.91
CA PRO A 546 -5.77 -8.08 -17.61
C PRO A 546 -6.09 -6.76 -16.90
N VAL A 547 -6.05 -6.78 -15.56
CA VAL A 547 -6.12 -5.57 -14.71
C VAL A 547 -4.82 -4.75 -14.86
N GLN A 548 -4.92 -3.48 -15.24
CA GLN A 548 -3.78 -2.55 -15.38
C GLN A 548 -3.70 -1.56 -14.22
N ILE A 549 -2.48 -1.07 -13.90
CA ILE A 549 -2.24 -0.05 -12.86
C ILE A 549 -3.22 1.12 -12.95
N ARG A 550 -3.44 1.71 -14.14
CA ARG A 550 -4.37 2.84 -14.35
C ARG A 550 -5.79 2.61 -13.82
N GLU A 551 -6.24 1.37 -13.70
CA GLU A 551 -7.58 1.06 -13.23
C GLU A 551 -7.70 1.25 -11.71
N MET A 552 -6.59 1.11 -10.96
CA MET A 552 -6.53 1.47 -9.54
C MET A 552 -6.71 2.98 -9.33
N TYR A 553 -6.23 3.82 -10.27
CA TYR A 553 -6.52 5.26 -10.24
C TYR A 553 -8.01 5.51 -10.48
N HIS A 554 -8.58 4.92 -11.54
CA HIS A 554 -9.98 5.18 -11.91
C HIS A 554 -11.00 4.69 -10.87
N GLU A 555 -10.74 3.56 -10.21
CA GLU A 555 -11.62 3.01 -9.17
C GLU A 555 -11.38 3.65 -7.80
N PHE A 556 -10.18 3.48 -7.24
CA PHE A 556 -9.95 3.74 -5.81
C PHE A 556 -9.56 5.18 -5.47
N TRP A 557 -9.13 5.99 -6.46
CA TRP A 557 -8.63 7.34 -6.20
C TRP A 557 -9.39 8.46 -6.91
N ALA A 558 -9.63 8.37 -8.22
CA ALA A 558 -10.27 9.42 -9.02
C ALA A 558 -11.63 9.91 -8.46
N PRO A 559 -12.52 9.05 -7.92
CA PRO A 559 -13.78 9.50 -7.31
C PRO A 559 -13.61 10.33 -6.02
N LYS A 560 -12.40 10.33 -5.43
CA LYS A 560 -12.04 10.97 -4.15
C LYS A 560 -10.83 11.91 -4.31
N LEU A 561 -10.55 12.40 -5.52
CA LEU A 561 -9.41 13.27 -5.83
C LEU A 561 -9.77 14.76 -5.68
N GLU A 562 -9.20 15.40 -4.65
CA GLU A 562 -9.22 16.86 -4.48
C GLU A 562 -7.92 17.51 -4.98
N SER A 563 -7.92 18.82 -5.20
CA SER A 563 -6.74 19.56 -5.68
C SER A 563 -5.74 19.89 -4.57
N GLN A 564 -6.17 19.93 -3.31
CA GLN A 564 -5.33 20.20 -2.15
C GLN A 564 -5.94 19.55 -0.90
N HIS A 565 -5.11 18.92 -0.07
CA HIS A 565 -5.44 18.57 1.31
C HIS A 565 -4.47 19.25 2.28
N ASP A 566 -5.05 19.88 3.30
CA ASP A 566 -4.38 20.39 4.49
C ASP A 566 -4.23 19.24 5.53
N GLU A 567 -3.22 19.26 6.41
CA GLU A 567 -2.90 18.15 7.34
C GLU A 567 -2.60 16.82 6.61
N TRP A 568 -1.89 16.90 5.49
CA TRP A 568 -1.71 15.77 4.57
C TRP A 568 -0.30 15.70 3.96
N ASP A 569 0.23 14.48 3.85
CA ASP A 569 1.48 14.15 3.19
C ASP A 569 1.24 13.17 2.01
N ASN A 570 1.24 13.71 0.79
CA ASN A 570 1.16 12.93 -0.45
C ASN A 570 2.49 12.27 -0.85
N LEU A 571 3.51 12.31 0.02
CA LEU A 571 4.84 11.74 -0.20
C LEU A 571 5.51 12.32 -1.47
N SER A 572 5.27 13.60 -1.77
CA SER A 572 5.90 14.34 -2.87
C SER A 572 7.32 14.77 -2.50
N ASP A 573 8.33 14.15 -3.11
CA ASP A 573 9.72 14.37 -2.74
C ASP A 573 10.76 14.22 -3.88
N ASP A 574 10.40 14.07 -5.16
CA ASP A 574 11.40 13.87 -6.25
C ASP A 574 12.39 15.05 -6.40
N VAL A 575 11.89 16.27 -6.21
CA VAL A 575 12.69 17.51 -6.27
C VAL A 575 12.17 18.47 -5.21
N CYS A 576 13.07 18.99 -4.37
CA CYS A 576 12.74 19.97 -3.34
C CYS A 576 13.33 21.37 -3.65
N TYR A 577 12.59 22.38 -3.24
CA TYR A 577 12.89 23.81 -3.33
C TYR A 577 12.89 24.36 -1.91
N ILE A 578 14.09 24.52 -1.38
CA ILE A 578 14.35 25.15 -0.08
C ILE A 578 14.75 26.61 -0.35
N GLY A 579 14.43 27.49 0.60
CA GLY A 579 14.84 28.89 0.57
C GLY A 579 16.36 29.08 0.70
N PHE A 580 16.81 30.30 0.43
CA PHE A 580 18.22 30.68 0.55
C PHE A 580 18.62 31.00 2.00
N GLY A 581 19.88 30.76 2.33
CA GLY A 581 20.50 31.12 3.61
C GLY A 581 20.30 30.11 4.75
N PRO A 582 21.06 30.24 5.85
CA PRO A 582 21.12 29.22 6.89
C PRO A 582 19.78 28.92 7.57
N GLU A 583 18.93 29.92 7.79
CA GLU A 583 17.65 29.75 8.48
C GLU A 583 16.65 28.89 7.69
N ALA A 584 16.61 29.03 6.36
CA ALA A 584 15.78 28.20 5.50
C ALA A 584 16.33 26.77 5.38
N GLN A 585 17.66 26.64 5.31
CA GLN A 585 18.35 25.35 5.27
C GLN A 585 18.20 24.56 6.58
N ALA A 586 18.17 25.23 7.73
CA ALA A 586 17.95 24.61 9.04
C ALA A 586 16.53 24.04 9.23
N LYS A 587 15.55 24.44 8.40
CA LYS A 587 14.16 23.94 8.46
C LYS A 587 13.91 22.69 7.61
N ALA A 588 14.87 22.30 6.77
CA ALA A 588 14.78 21.15 5.89
C ALA A 588 15.49 19.92 6.48
N SER A 589 14.91 18.73 6.34
CA SER A 589 15.59 17.47 6.68
C SER A 589 16.71 17.17 5.67
N ASP A 590 17.68 16.32 6.02
CA ASP A 590 18.80 16.03 5.13
C ASP A 590 18.38 15.26 3.87
N HIS A 591 17.26 14.52 3.92
CA HIS A 591 16.58 13.97 2.74
C HIS A 591 15.99 15.06 1.82
N GLN A 592 15.46 16.15 2.37
CA GLN A 592 15.02 17.29 1.55
C GLN A 592 16.20 18.07 0.96
N LYS A 593 17.33 18.17 1.69
CA LYS A 593 18.58 18.79 1.21
C LYS A 593 19.24 17.97 0.10
N SER A 594 19.32 16.64 0.23
CA SER A 594 19.91 15.76 -0.79
C SER A 594 19.14 15.78 -2.11
N ARG A 595 17.85 16.12 -2.07
CA ARG A 595 16.96 16.31 -3.22
C ARG A 595 16.72 17.78 -3.59
N GLN A 596 17.51 18.72 -3.06
CA GLN A 596 17.37 20.14 -3.38
C GLN A 596 17.81 20.45 -4.83
N ARG A 597 16.97 21.15 -5.60
CA ARG A 597 17.39 21.74 -6.88
C ARG A 597 18.40 22.87 -6.64
N LYS A 598 19.57 22.81 -7.31
CA LYS A 598 20.64 23.82 -7.16
C LYS A 598 20.14 25.20 -7.57
N GLU A 599 20.62 26.26 -6.91
CA GLU A 599 20.09 27.61 -7.11
C GLU A 599 20.23 28.10 -8.55
N ASN A 600 21.39 27.85 -9.17
CA ASN A 600 21.69 28.17 -10.57
C ASN A 600 20.91 27.30 -11.59
N GLU A 601 20.21 26.27 -11.14
CA GLU A 601 19.37 25.40 -11.97
C GLU A 601 17.88 25.75 -11.85
N LYS A 602 17.45 26.58 -10.88
CA LYS A 602 16.05 26.97 -10.65
C LYS A 602 15.62 28.09 -11.61
N ASN A 603 14.47 27.92 -12.27
CA ASN A 603 13.80 29.02 -12.97
C ASN A 603 13.08 29.99 -12.00
N ALA A 604 12.60 31.14 -12.48
CA ALA A 604 11.99 32.17 -11.62
C ALA A 604 10.81 31.70 -10.74
N VAL A 605 10.00 30.74 -11.21
CA VAL A 605 8.91 30.14 -10.41
C VAL A 605 9.49 29.24 -9.32
N GLU A 606 10.48 28.42 -9.66
CA GLU A 606 11.18 27.50 -8.74
C GLU A 606 11.97 28.25 -7.65
N GLN A 607 12.53 29.42 -7.97
CA GLN A 607 13.14 30.36 -7.01
C GLN A 607 12.11 30.83 -5.96
N HIS A 608 10.82 30.88 -6.29
CA HIS A 608 9.73 31.34 -5.41
C HIS A 608 8.94 30.22 -4.71
N ALA A 609 9.02 28.98 -5.20
CA ALA A 609 8.22 27.83 -4.76
C ALA A 609 8.21 27.60 -3.23
N HIS A 610 9.33 27.90 -2.57
CA HIS A 610 9.53 27.73 -1.12
C HIS A 610 8.77 28.72 -0.22
N ARG A 611 8.13 29.77 -0.79
CA ARG A 611 7.56 30.89 -0.01
C ARG A 611 6.14 30.67 0.52
N SER A 612 5.37 29.77 -0.09
CA SER A 612 3.97 29.50 0.25
C SER A 612 3.47 28.26 -0.50
N LYS A 613 2.36 27.67 -0.05
CA LYS A 613 1.72 26.55 -0.77
C LYS A 613 1.21 26.95 -2.16
N GLU A 614 0.74 28.18 -2.32
CA GLU A 614 0.29 28.76 -3.58
C GLU A 614 1.43 28.87 -4.60
N HIS A 615 2.62 29.32 -4.16
CA HIS A 615 3.82 29.32 -4.99
C HIS A 615 4.33 27.90 -5.30
N CYS A 616 4.23 26.97 -4.34
CA CYS A 616 4.62 25.57 -4.53
C CYS A 616 3.76 24.89 -5.62
N ALA A 617 2.44 25.12 -5.61
CA ALA A 617 1.52 24.61 -6.62
C ALA A 617 1.87 25.07 -8.05
N LYS A 618 2.40 26.29 -8.20
CA LYS A 618 2.75 26.87 -9.50
C LYS A 618 3.96 26.22 -10.17
N VAL A 619 4.77 25.44 -9.45
CA VAL A 619 5.83 24.63 -10.06
C VAL A 619 5.25 23.61 -11.05
N CYS A 620 4.20 22.86 -10.66
CA CYS A 620 3.60 21.89 -11.58
C CYS A 620 2.76 22.54 -12.68
N GLU A 621 2.09 23.66 -12.41
CA GLU A 621 1.35 24.40 -13.45
C GLU A 621 2.29 25.01 -14.51
N SER A 622 3.56 25.27 -14.16
CA SER A 622 4.57 25.84 -15.08
C SER A 622 5.53 24.84 -15.73
N ASP A 623 5.52 23.55 -15.35
CA ASP A 623 6.37 22.51 -15.96
C ASP A 623 6.21 22.48 -17.49
N GLY A 624 7.32 22.73 -18.19
CA GLY A 624 7.38 22.78 -19.65
C GLY A 624 6.78 24.02 -20.32
N LEU A 625 6.52 25.12 -19.59
CA LEU A 625 6.08 26.41 -20.14
C LEU A 625 7.21 27.41 -20.46
N ASN A 626 8.47 27.08 -20.11
CA ASN A 626 9.68 27.87 -20.39
C ASN A 626 9.54 29.37 -20.03
N ILE A 627 9.11 29.65 -18.80
CA ILE A 627 8.93 31.01 -18.30
C ILE A 627 10.29 31.64 -18.01
N SER A 628 10.60 32.75 -18.69
CA SER A 628 11.84 33.49 -18.49
C SER A 628 11.79 34.36 -17.23
N GLU A 629 12.96 34.74 -16.71
CA GLU A 629 13.04 35.68 -15.59
C GLU A 629 12.38 37.03 -15.93
N ASN A 630 12.54 37.52 -17.17
CA ASN A 630 11.88 38.73 -17.66
C ASN A 630 10.34 38.61 -17.68
N ASP A 631 9.79 37.44 -18.06
CA ASP A 631 8.34 37.18 -18.02
C ASP A 631 7.76 37.21 -16.61
N TYR A 632 8.55 36.81 -15.61
CA TYR A 632 8.09 36.62 -14.23
C TYR A 632 8.30 37.88 -13.38
N TYR A 633 9.49 38.50 -13.48
CA TYR A 633 9.85 39.70 -12.75
C TYR A 633 9.35 41.00 -13.39
N GLY A 634 9.04 40.99 -14.70
CA GLY A 634 8.36 42.11 -15.36
C GLY A 634 6.89 42.31 -14.94
N LEU A 635 6.30 41.35 -14.22
CA LEU A 635 4.95 41.41 -13.67
C LEU A 635 4.99 41.91 -12.22
N LYS A 636 4.03 42.77 -11.84
CA LYS A 636 4.11 43.55 -10.59
C LYS A 636 3.85 42.73 -9.33
N ASP A 637 2.97 41.74 -9.44
CA ASP A 637 2.41 40.99 -8.32
C ASP A 637 2.14 39.53 -8.71
N ASP A 638 1.84 38.71 -7.70
CA ASP A 638 1.65 37.27 -7.89
C ASP A 638 0.33 36.94 -8.59
N ASN A 639 -0.68 37.83 -8.59
CA ASN A 639 -1.90 37.61 -9.36
C ASN A 639 -1.59 37.65 -10.87
N GLN A 640 -0.87 38.68 -11.32
CA GLN A 640 -0.40 38.79 -12.71
C GLN A 640 0.46 37.59 -13.12
N ARG A 641 1.36 37.13 -12.25
CA ARG A 641 2.20 35.93 -12.49
C ARG A 641 1.35 34.67 -12.60
N ASN A 642 0.40 34.48 -11.69
CA ASN A 642 -0.52 33.34 -11.66
C ASN A 642 -1.45 33.31 -12.88
N GLU A 643 -1.95 34.45 -13.33
CA GLU A 643 -2.72 34.60 -14.58
C GLU A 643 -1.87 34.31 -15.82
N MET A 644 -0.62 34.80 -15.86
CA MET A 644 0.31 34.56 -16.97
C MET A 644 0.64 33.07 -17.10
N ILE A 645 0.93 32.38 -15.99
CA ILE A 645 1.14 30.93 -15.93
C ILE A 645 -0.11 30.20 -16.43
N LYS A 646 -1.28 30.47 -15.85
CA LYS A 646 -2.56 29.84 -16.21
C LYS A 646 -2.93 30.06 -17.68
N ARG A 647 -2.65 31.23 -18.24
CA ARG A 647 -2.85 31.55 -19.66
C ARG A 647 -1.90 30.75 -20.56
N ARG A 648 -0.59 30.70 -20.25
CA ARG A 648 0.38 29.90 -21.02
C ARG A 648 0.05 28.40 -20.95
N TYR A 649 -0.41 27.91 -19.79
CA TYR A 649 -0.93 26.55 -19.62
C TYR A 649 -2.12 26.29 -20.56
N ASN A 650 -3.16 27.12 -20.48
CA ASN A 650 -4.37 26.97 -21.30
C ASN A 650 -4.12 27.12 -22.81
N GLN A 651 -3.07 27.84 -23.21
CA GLN A 651 -2.64 27.92 -24.61
C GLN A 651 -1.94 26.63 -25.09
N LYS A 652 -1.26 25.90 -24.21
CA LYS A 652 -0.43 24.74 -24.58
C LYS A 652 -1.08 23.37 -24.34
N ARG A 653 -2.04 23.27 -23.41
CA ARG A 653 -2.72 22.01 -23.03
C ARG A 653 -3.48 21.26 -24.14
N GLY A 654 -3.64 21.85 -25.32
CA GLY A 654 -4.13 21.13 -26.51
C GLY A 654 -3.08 20.23 -27.17
N ASP A 655 -1.80 20.41 -26.86
CA ASP A 655 -0.70 19.58 -27.35
C ASP A 655 -0.61 18.28 -26.54
N LYS A 656 -1.11 17.18 -27.14
CA LYS A 656 -1.04 15.84 -26.54
C LYS A 656 0.39 15.36 -26.29
N ASN A 657 1.36 15.73 -27.13
CA ASN A 657 2.75 15.31 -26.94
C ASN A 657 3.37 16.01 -25.73
N TRP A 658 3.12 17.32 -25.58
CA TRP A 658 3.50 18.05 -24.38
C TRP A 658 2.81 17.50 -23.12
N ASN A 659 1.50 17.29 -23.17
CA ASN A 659 0.76 16.70 -22.03
C ASN A 659 1.33 15.32 -21.63
N ALA A 660 1.51 14.40 -22.59
CA ALA A 660 2.04 13.06 -22.35
C ALA A 660 3.49 13.06 -21.84
N SER A 661 4.23 14.16 -22.02
CA SER A 661 5.60 14.36 -21.54
C SER A 661 5.72 14.96 -20.13
N ARG A 662 4.59 15.30 -19.47
CA ARG A 662 4.53 15.95 -18.15
C ARG A 662 5.37 15.23 -17.08
N ARG A 663 6.06 16.02 -16.24
CA ARG A 663 6.97 15.55 -15.18
C ARG A 663 6.70 16.18 -13.81
N CYS A 664 5.58 16.89 -13.66
CA CYS A 664 5.14 17.44 -12.38
C CYS A 664 3.61 17.30 -12.28
N PHE A 665 3.18 16.49 -11.31
CA PHE A 665 1.77 16.14 -11.09
C PHE A 665 1.27 16.49 -9.69
N GLN A 666 2.14 16.43 -8.68
CA GLN A 666 1.80 16.76 -7.30
C GLN A 666 2.90 17.56 -6.61
N TRP A 667 2.53 18.23 -5.54
CA TRP A 667 3.38 19.10 -4.74
C TRP A 667 3.04 18.97 -3.24
N ARG A 668 3.99 19.34 -2.39
CA ARG A 668 3.88 19.31 -0.93
C ARG A 668 4.63 20.50 -0.33
N TYR A 669 4.01 21.16 0.64
CA TYR A 669 4.54 22.34 1.32
C TYR A 669 4.53 22.12 2.84
N HIS A 670 5.69 22.32 3.48
CA HIS A 670 5.88 22.23 4.93
C HIS A 670 7.12 23.03 5.33
N ASN A 671 7.08 23.80 6.42
CA ASN A 671 8.21 24.56 6.99
C ASN A 671 9.05 25.39 5.98
N ASN A 672 8.37 26.04 5.03
CA ASN A 672 8.98 26.81 3.93
C ASN A 672 9.90 25.98 3.01
N VAL A 673 9.60 24.68 2.91
CA VAL A 673 10.12 23.76 1.89
C VAL A 673 8.96 23.35 0.98
N CYS A 674 9.15 23.49 -0.33
CA CYS A 674 8.27 22.94 -1.34
C CYS A 674 8.93 21.70 -1.96
N CYS A 675 8.21 20.59 -2.14
CA CYS A 675 8.73 19.43 -2.87
C CYS A 675 7.68 18.90 -3.87
N VAL A 676 8.11 18.58 -5.09
CA VAL A 676 7.25 18.12 -6.21
C VAL A 676 7.60 16.70 -6.67
N ALA A 677 6.67 16.04 -7.35
CA ALA A 677 6.88 14.70 -7.90
C ALA A 677 6.42 14.51 -9.36
N LYS A 678 7.17 13.63 -10.04
CA LYS A 678 7.03 13.12 -11.42
C LYS A 678 6.01 11.98 -11.54
N SER A 679 5.56 11.48 -10.40
CA SER A 679 4.39 10.63 -10.22
C SER A 679 3.39 11.33 -9.32
N PHE A 680 2.17 10.81 -9.24
CA PHE A 680 1.13 11.25 -8.32
C PHE A 680 0.58 10.05 -7.56
N LYS A 681 0.36 10.22 -6.25
CA LYS A 681 -0.14 9.20 -5.31
C LYS A 681 -0.96 9.89 -4.21
N ARG A 682 -1.81 9.15 -3.50
CA ARG A 682 -2.67 9.74 -2.46
C ARG A 682 -1.91 10.02 -1.17
N GLY A 683 -1.09 9.09 -0.70
CA GLY A 683 -0.32 9.24 0.56
C GLY A 683 -1.20 9.18 1.82
N LYS A 684 -0.80 9.86 2.90
CA LYS A 684 -1.38 9.68 4.24
C LYS A 684 -1.70 11.01 4.98
N PRO A 685 -2.63 11.00 5.96
CA PRO A 685 -2.79 12.11 6.89
C PRO A 685 -1.48 12.43 7.63
N ARG A 686 -1.20 13.71 7.86
CA ARG A 686 0.01 14.18 8.55
C ARG A 686 -0.32 15.42 9.37
N LYS A 687 -0.51 15.22 10.68
CA LYS A 687 -0.82 16.27 11.65
C LYS A 687 0.43 16.61 12.46
N GLU A 688 0.67 17.90 12.65
CA GLU A 688 1.71 18.42 13.54
C GLU A 688 1.05 19.22 14.67
N GLN A 689 1.76 19.40 15.79
CA GLN A 689 1.19 20.02 17.00
C GLN A 689 0.93 21.53 16.87
N LYS A 690 1.53 22.17 15.86
CA LYS A 690 1.54 23.62 15.63
C LYS A 690 0.86 23.96 14.30
N PRO A 691 -0.11 24.91 14.27
CA PRO A 691 -0.76 25.33 13.03
C PRO A 691 0.17 25.92 11.96
N GLU A 692 1.31 26.50 12.36
CA GLU A 692 2.31 27.07 11.45
C GLU A 692 3.23 26.01 10.81
N GLU A 693 3.32 24.81 11.39
CA GLU A 693 4.08 23.66 10.87
C GLU A 693 3.17 22.69 10.09
N LYS A 694 2.02 23.18 9.60
CA LYS A 694 1.00 22.36 8.94
C LYS A 694 1.43 21.90 7.54
N TRP A 695 1.59 20.58 7.38
CA TRP A 695 1.75 19.97 6.05
C TRP A 695 0.54 20.28 5.16
N THR A 696 0.81 20.78 3.97
CA THR A 696 -0.18 20.87 2.89
C THR A 696 0.31 20.10 1.68
N SER A 697 -0.54 19.24 1.13
CA SER A 697 -0.30 18.50 -0.10
C SER A 697 -1.29 18.94 -1.17
N GLY A 698 -0.89 18.88 -2.43
CA GLY A 698 -1.82 19.12 -3.53
C GLY A 698 -1.42 18.46 -4.83
N TRP A 699 -2.41 18.38 -5.71
CA TRP A 699 -2.34 17.69 -6.98
C TRP A 699 -2.74 18.66 -8.08
N PHE A 700 -1.96 18.71 -9.14
CA PHE A 700 -2.27 19.52 -10.31
C PHE A 700 -3.28 18.76 -11.18
N VAL A 701 -4.51 18.62 -10.65
CA VAL A 701 -5.60 17.80 -11.21
C VAL A 701 -5.84 18.07 -12.70
N GLN A 702 -5.71 19.33 -13.14
CA GLN A 702 -5.86 19.65 -14.55
C GLN A 702 -4.75 19.02 -15.42
N GLY A 703 -3.49 19.08 -14.97
CA GLY A 703 -2.36 18.44 -15.65
C GLY A 703 -2.34 16.91 -15.51
N ILE A 704 -2.93 16.36 -14.45
CA ILE A 704 -3.22 14.92 -14.34
C ILE A 704 -4.21 14.52 -15.43
N ASN A 705 -5.37 15.17 -15.51
CA ASN A 705 -6.40 14.86 -16.51
C ASN A 705 -5.89 15.07 -17.94
N ASP A 706 -5.23 16.20 -18.22
CA ASP A 706 -4.67 16.49 -19.55
C ASP A 706 -3.58 15.47 -19.96
N TRP A 707 -2.84 14.88 -19.00
CA TRP A 707 -1.91 13.77 -19.23
C TRP A 707 -2.63 12.43 -19.45
N ILE A 708 -3.68 12.12 -18.67
CA ILE A 708 -4.52 10.92 -18.86
C ILE A 708 -5.14 10.92 -20.26
N ASP A 709 -5.74 12.04 -20.69
CA ASP A 709 -6.34 12.22 -22.03
C ASP A 709 -5.31 12.14 -23.17
N ALA A 710 -4.04 12.36 -22.85
CA ALA A 710 -2.92 12.25 -23.78
C ALA A 710 -2.29 10.84 -23.82
N LYS A 711 -2.35 10.07 -22.72
CA LYS A 711 -2.02 8.63 -22.71
C LYS A 711 -3.14 7.78 -23.32
N GLY A 712 -4.39 8.13 -23.05
CA GLY A 712 -5.58 7.42 -23.50
C GLY A 712 -5.65 5.97 -22.99
N ASP A 713 -6.36 5.12 -23.74
CA ASP A 713 -6.28 3.67 -23.57
C ASP A 713 -4.95 3.15 -24.11
N CYS A 714 -4.16 2.53 -23.24
CA CYS A 714 -2.94 1.83 -23.60
C CYS A 714 -3.08 0.31 -23.45
N THR A 715 -2.38 -0.41 -24.33
CA THR A 715 -2.23 -1.87 -24.27
C THR A 715 -1.49 -2.32 -23.00
N PRO A 716 -1.71 -3.56 -22.52
CA PRO A 716 -1.00 -4.11 -21.37
C PRO A 716 0.53 -4.15 -21.56
N ASN A 717 1.26 -3.31 -20.81
CA ASN A 717 2.72 -3.24 -20.87
C ASN A 717 3.37 -4.30 -19.96
N TRP A 718 3.30 -5.56 -20.39
CA TRP A 718 3.92 -6.68 -19.70
C TRP A 718 5.45 -6.56 -19.69
N LYS A 719 6.06 -6.47 -18.51
CA LYS A 719 7.51 -6.51 -18.29
C LYS A 719 8.00 -7.96 -18.21
N ASP A 720 8.86 -8.37 -19.14
CA ASP A 720 9.47 -9.71 -19.08
C ASP A 720 10.42 -9.86 -17.88
N PRO A 721 10.56 -11.06 -17.29
CA PRO A 721 11.55 -11.31 -16.26
C PRO A 721 12.95 -11.12 -16.83
N ARG A 722 13.66 -10.10 -16.35
CA ARG A 722 15.04 -9.78 -16.73
C ARG A 722 15.95 -9.91 -15.52
#